data_AF-A0A1I8CHK2-F1
#
_entry.id   AF-A0A1I8CHK2-F1
#
_cell.length_a   1.000
_cell.length_b   1.000
_cell.length_c   1.000
_cell.angle_alpha   90.00
_cell.angle_beta   90.00
_cell.angle_gamma   90.00
#
_symmetry.space_group_name_H-M   'P 1'
#
loop_
_entity.id
_entity.type
_entity.pdbx_description
1 polymer ?
#
loop_
_entity_poly.entity_id
_entity_poly.type
_entity_poly.pdbx_seq_one_letter_code
_entity_poly.pdbx_strand_id
1 'polypeptide(L)'
;MTNEYAIGIDLGTTYSVVGVVRNRNVEIIADQQGSRTTPSVVAFKASEIFVGKPALDEMSIHPTNTVYDSKRMIGRQFSDTDISEDKKIFPFRVTRGKQDRCKICIKRENCATKTYSPEETAAHVLHYLKKSAEVFIGSKVSEAVITVPAYFNNAQKEATKNAAEIVGLKVLHILAEPTAAVIKYVKDNKTEANGQKLLVLDLGGGTFDVSVVEINELNINVISVNGDRHLGGCDLDGVVLNFAIGEIMKKYKIDVSKDSRAIARLKVECEKAKRNLSLNQSAKIIVGSLCNSVNVEIVDVEISISRDRFNTLCKPLFERINGPIVEALKDAHFHINDIDKVITVGGSTNVVALYDFIRKLFFIDSKRMIGRQFSDTDISEDKKIFPFRVTRGKQDRCKICIKRENCATKTYSPEETAAHVLHYLKKSAEVFIGSKVSEAVITVPAYFNNAQKEATKNAAEIVGLKVLHILAEPTAAVIKYLRDNKTEANGQKLLVLDLGGGTFDVSVVKIEQLNINVISVNGDRHLGGCDFDGVVLNFAIGEIMKKYKIDVSKDSKAIARLKIKCEKAKRTLSIDQNARIIVGSLRNSVNAEIVDVEISISRAKFNTLCKPLFERINGPIMEALKDAHFDINDIDKVITVGGSTNVVAFKEIRINGPIMEALKDAHFDINDIDKVITVGGSTNVVAFKEIVRKYFPDSKIVRSLNPDEAVAAGAAIYASEMSSNKNQHFEKITLNNVTPLPLGIKISGNRMHRIIDKNTRIPTTAIQKYTTTMDNQTEVEIAIYEGSGTLITENNCLGKFTLNDLSKLPKGQLEINVTFSINENCILEASAVESANGNRKSIRITRENVQFSIDEIDTLRSNFIMDCSLAEQFNKAKSLKNECEDVSRQTQWEIENQTDTYNLQSPHLNNTTNILNEYIAWSSEPHETLDIDEIKSKIRIVRLAIMPILRRPSDINDLFQGNNN
;
A
#
# COMPACT_ATOMS: atom_id res chain seq x y z
N MET A 1 27.05 27.75 -30.97
CA MET A 1 26.05 27.79 -29.88
C MET A 1 26.06 26.42 -29.24
N THR A 2 26.52 26.30 -27.99
CA THR A 2 26.37 25.05 -27.23
C THR A 2 24.87 24.85 -27.01
N ASN A 3 24.30 23.76 -27.53
CA ASN A 3 22.93 23.40 -27.19
C ASN A 3 22.91 23.05 -25.70
N GLU A 4 22.51 24.00 -24.86
CA GLU A 4 22.25 23.72 -23.45
C GLU A 4 20.96 22.91 -23.37
N TYR A 5 21.07 21.69 -22.86
CA TYR A 5 19.94 20.80 -22.59
C TYR A 5 19.66 20.81 -21.09
N ALA A 6 18.38 20.90 -20.73
CA ALA A 6 17.92 20.61 -19.38
C ALA A 6 17.41 19.17 -19.32
N ILE A 7 17.73 18.45 -18.24
CA ILE A 7 17.32 17.07 -18.03
C ILE A 7 16.22 16.97 -16.97
N GLY A 8 15.34 15.99 -17.10
CA GLY A 8 14.41 15.59 -16.05
C GLY A 8 14.96 14.39 -15.30
N ILE A 9 15.03 14.46 -13.97
CA ILE A 9 15.52 13.37 -13.14
C ILE A 9 14.41 12.93 -12.19
N ASP A 10 14.02 11.67 -12.30
CA ASP A 10 13.30 10.97 -11.25
C ASP A 10 14.30 10.39 -10.25
N LEU A 11 14.45 11.02 -9.08
CA LEU A 11 15.34 10.56 -8.03
C LEU A 11 14.56 9.66 -7.07
N GLY A 12 14.30 8.41 -7.42
CA GLY A 12 13.48 7.51 -6.59
C GLY A 12 14.24 6.88 -5.41
N THR A 13 13.49 6.32 -4.45
CA THR A 13 14.06 5.67 -3.27
C THR A 13 14.91 4.44 -3.63
N THR A 14 14.43 3.63 -4.56
CA THR A 14 15.07 2.36 -4.96
C THR A 14 15.69 2.45 -6.35
N TYR A 15 15.06 3.15 -7.29
CA TYR A 15 15.55 3.36 -8.64
C TYR A 15 15.40 4.82 -9.03
N SER A 16 16.35 5.31 -9.80
CA SER A 16 16.32 6.64 -10.40
C SER A 16 16.36 6.53 -11.93
N VAL A 17 15.75 7.51 -12.60
CA VAL A 17 15.63 7.57 -14.06
C VAL A 17 15.94 8.98 -14.53
N VAL A 18 16.60 9.11 -15.67
CA VAL A 18 16.90 10.40 -16.28
C VAL A 18 16.36 10.45 -17.71
N GLY A 19 15.71 11.56 -18.05
CA GLY A 19 15.15 11.82 -19.37
C GLY A 19 15.60 13.17 -19.92
N VAL A 20 15.54 13.31 -21.24
CA VAL A 20 15.81 14.55 -21.95
C VAL A 20 14.81 14.73 -23.08
N VAL A 21 14.51 15.97 -23.44
CA VAL A 21 13.80 16.28 -24.68
C VAL A 21 14.83 16.58 -25.75
N ARG A 22 14.77 15.86 -26.87
CA ARG A 22 15.62 16.09 -28.03
C ARG A 22 14.79 15.94 -29.29
N ASN A 23 14.94 16.88 -30.23
CA ASN A 23 14.16 16.90 -31.47
C ASN A 23 12.63 16.81 -31.24
N ARG A 24 12.12 17.46 -30.17
CA ARG A 24 10.71 17.43 -29.73
C ARG A 24 10.19 16.04 -29.33
N ASN A 25 11.08 15.09 -29.05
CA ASN A 25 10.75 13.79 -28.50
C ASN A 25 11.32 13.65 -27.09
N VAL A 26 10.60 12.96 -26.23
CA VAL A 26 11.06 12.63 -24.88
C VAL A 26 11.84 11.32 -24.96
N GLU A 27 13.10 11.34 -24.54
CA GLU A 27 13.99 10.18 -24.56
C GLU A 27 14.45 9.87 -23.13
N ILE A 28 14.19 8.64 -22.67
CA ILE A 28 14.77 8.11 -21.43
C ILE A 28 16.17 7.59 -21.72
N ILE A 29 17.14 8.09 -20.97
CA ILE A 29 18.57 7.83 -21.18
C ILE A 29 18.96 6.56 -20.42
N ALA A 30 19.65 5.65 -21.09
CA ALA A 30 20.26 4.50 -20.45
C ALA A 30 21.52 4.91 -19.69
N ASP A 31 21.73 4.31 -18.53
CA ASP A 31 22.94 4.52 -17.73
C ASP A 31 24.17 3.86 -18.34
N GLN A 32 25.32 3.97 -17.66
CA GLN A 32 26.59 3.43 -18.15
C GLN A 32 26.61 1.89 -18.24
N GLN A 33 25.59 1.19 -17.71
CA GLN A 33 25.39 -0.25 -17.85
C GLN A 33 24.35 -0.61 -18.93
N GLY A 34 23.80 0.39 -19.63
CA GLY A 34 22.77 0.21 -20.65
C GLY A 34 21.36 0.05 -20.10
N SER A 35 21.13 0.28 -18.80
CA SER A 35 19.81 0.19 -18.17
C SER A 35 19.09 1.52 -18.18
N ARG A 36 17.78 1.55 -18.47
CA ARG A 36 16.95 2.77 -18.41
C ARG A 36 16.54 3.15 -16.98
N THR A 37 16.79 2.26 -16.01
CA THR A 37 16.58 2.51 -14.58
C THR A 37 17.85 2.19 -13.82
N THR A 38 18.31 3.12 -12.97
CA THR A 38 19.53 2.95 -12.18
C THR A 38 19.18 2.73 -10.72
N PRO A 39 19.64 1.67 -10.05
CA PRO A 39 19.47 1.51 -8.61
C PRO A 39 20.00 2.71 -7.83
N SER A 40 19.23 3.23 -6.88
CA SER A 40 19.63 4.32 -5.98
C SER A 40 20.52 3.82 -4.85
N VAL A 41 21.65 3.20 -5.22
CA VAL A 41 22.59 2.51 -4.33
C VAL A 41 24.00 3.04 -4.57
N VAL A 42 24.74 3.27 -3.48
CA VAL A 42 26.12 3.73 -3.49
C VAL A 42 26.96 2.83 -2.60
N ALA A 43 28.02 2.23 -3.12
CA ALA A 43 28.93 1.39 -2.36
C ALA A 43 30.33 2.02 -2.32
N PHE A 44 30.94 2.00 -1.14
CA PHE A 44 32.26 2.57 -0.90
C PHE A 44 33.25 1.46 -0.56
N LYS A 45 34.30 1.31 -1.36
CA LYS A 45 35.31 0.25 -1.19
C LYS A 45 36.70 0.83 -1.37
N ALA A 46 37.47 0.94 -0.29
CA ALA A 46 38.78 1.60 -0.30
C ALA A 46 38.73 2.96 -1.03
N SER A 47 39.41 3.06 -2.19
CA SER A 47 39.46 4.24 -3.05
C SER A 47 38.37 4.27 -4.15
N GLU A 48 37.58 3.19 -4.30
CA GLU A 48 36.50 3.07 -5.29
C GLU A 48 35.15 3.53 -4.73
N ILE A 49 34.35 4.13 -5.61
CA ILE A 49 32.94 4.48 -5.36
C ILE A 49 32.12 3.88 -6.49
N PHE A 50 31.23 2.96 -6.14
CA PHE A 50 30.29 2.35 -7.08
C PHE A 50 28.92 2.99 -6.92
N VAL A 51 28.22 3.17 -8.02
CA VAL A 51 26.85 3.70 -8.05
C VAL A 51 26.01 2.81 -8.98
N GLY A 52 24.73 2.60 -8.64
CA GLY A 52 23.82 1.84 -9.48
C GLY A 52 23.99 0.33 -9.34
N LYS A 53 23.91 -0.40 -10.46
CA LYS A 53 24.02 -1.86 -10.48
C LYS A 53 25.34 -2.39 -9.89
N PRO A 54 26.52 -1.81 -10.22
CA PRO A 54 27.77 -2.20 -9.57
C PRO A 54 27.75 -2.08 -8.04
N ALA A 55 27.11 -1.03 -7.50
CA ALA A 55 26.97 -0.86 -6.05
C ALA A 55 26.04 -1.91 -5.43
N LEU A 56 24.98 -2.28 -6.14
CA LEU A 56 24.05 -3.34 -5.71
C LEU A 56 24.75 -4.70 -5.64
N ASP A 57 25.67 -4.98 -6.56
CA ASP A 57 26.45 -6.23 -6.57
C ASP A 57 27.41 -6.29 -5.37
N GLU A 58 28.02 -5.16 -5.00
CA GLU A 58 28.86 -4.99 -3.81
C GLU A 58 28.08 -5.16 -2.49
N MET A 59 26.75 -4.96 -2.48
CA MET A 59 25.92 -5.06 -1.27
C MET A 59 26.04 -6.42 -0.56
N SER A 60 26.25 -7.49 -1.32
CA SER A 60 26.38 -8.85 -0.79
C SER A 60 27.71 -9.09 -0.08
N ILE A 61 28.75 -8.32 -0.43
CA ILE A 61 30.11 -8.46 0.07
C ILE A 61 30.37 -7.43 1.18
N HIS A 62 29.99 -6.17 0.93
CA HIS A 62 30.23 -5.02 1.80
C HIS A 62 28.93 -4.33 2.25
N PRO A 63 28.02 -5.03 2.96
CA PRO A 63 26.70 -4.49 3.31
C PRO A 63 26.79 -3.25 4.21
N THR A 64 27.79 -3.15 5.09
CA THR A 64 27.97 -2.00 6.00
C THR A 64 28.49 -0.74 5.30
N ASN A 65 29.04 -0.88 4.10
CA ASN A 65 29.59 0.21 3.29
C ASN A 65 28.77 0.48 2.02
N THR A 66 27.62 -0.17 1.89
CA THR A 66 26.70 0.00 0.77
C THR A 66 25.42 0.68 1.26
N VAL A 67 25.20 1.90 0.79
CA VAL A 67 24.09 2.75 1.19
C VAL A 67 22.97 2.65 0.15
N TYR A 68 21.76 2.38 0.63
CA TYR A 68 20.52 2.31 -0.14
C TYR A 68 19.38 2.94 0.67
N ASP A 69 18.23 3.18 0.03
CA ASP A 69 17.06 3.83 0.64
C ASP A 69 17.39 5.18 1.31
N SER A 70 18.45 5.87 0.88
CA SER A 70 18.92 7.13 1.48
C SER A 70 17.87 8.24 1.38
N LYS A 71 16.96 8.17 0.40
CA LYS A 71 15.80 9.05 0.25
C LYS A 71 14.82 8.95 1.44
N ARG A 72 14.82 7.84 2.21
CA ARG A 72 14.07 7.78 3.48
C ARG A 72 14.66 8.67 4.57
N MET A 73 15.96 8.97 4.49
CA MET A 73 16.68 9.79 5.47
C MET A 73 16.83 11.26 5.08
N ILE A 74 16.73 11.58 3.78
CA ILE A 74 16.96 12.93 3.27
C ILE A 74 16.02 13.94 3.94
N GLY A 75 16.54 15.08 4.41
CA GLY A 75 15.77 16.14 5.07
C GLY A 75 15.19 15.82 6.47
N ARG A 76 15.39 14.60 6.98
CA ARG A 76 14.89 14.13 8.29
C ARG A 76 15.91 14.32 9.42
N GLN A 77 15.39 14.40 10.64
CA GLN A 77 16.21 14.50 11.84
C GLN A 77 16.54 13.11 12.39
N PHE A 78 17.70 12.99 13.02
CA PHE A 78 18.16 11.74 13.63
C PHE A 78 17.21 11.26 14.73
N SER A 79 16.52 12.18 15.39
CA SER A 79 15.51 11.91 16.41
C SER A 79 14.11 11.56 15.87
N ASP A 80 13.88 11.66 14.56
CA ASP A 80 12.59 11.28 13.97
C ASP A 80 12.27 9.80 14.26
N THR A 81 10.99 9.50 14.51
CA THR A 81 10.49 8.15 14.78
C THR A 81 10.77 7.21 13.61
N ASP A 82 10.52 7.67 12.38
CA ASP A 82 10.72 6.89 11.16
C ASP A 82 12.20 6.47 11.01
N ILE A 83 13.12 7.39 11.30
CA ILE A 83 14.57 7.12 11.29
C ILE A 83 14.96 6.10 12.37
N SER A 84 14.25 6.09 13.50
CA SER A 84 14.51 5.15 14.59
C SER A 84 14.10 3.71 14.23
N GLU A 85 13.08 3.53 13.39
CA GLU A 85 12.70 2.24 12.82
C GLU A 85 13.64 1.82 11.69
N ASP A 86 13.94 2.72 10.75
CA ASP A 86 14.84 2.46 9.61
C ASP A 86 16.24 1.98 10.06
N LYS A 87 16.79 2.60 11.12
CA LYS A 87 18.09 2.22 11.72
C LYS A 87 18.17 0.75 12.15
N LYS A 88 17.04 0.13 12.51
CA LYS A 88 17.02 -1.28 12.94
C LYS A 88 17.23 -2.24 11.77
N ILE A 89 17.02 -1.76 10.54
CA ILE A 89 16.99 -2.57 9.32
C ILE A 89 18.20 -2.29 8.43
N PHE A 90 18.84 -1.13 8.58
CA PHE A 90 20.05 -0.78 7.83
C PHE A 90 21.30 -1.50 8.37
N PRO A 91 22.12 -2.11 7.49
CA PRO A 91 23.40 -2.68 7.86
C PRO A 91 24.49 -1.61 8.07
N PHE A 92 24.36 -0.45 7.45
CA PHE A 92 25.27 0.68 7.61
C PHE A 92 24.88 1.52 8.84
N ARG A 93 25.89 2.12 9.48
CA ARG A 93 25.69 2.85 10.74
C ARG A 93 25.25 4.29 10.48
N VAL A 94 24.07 4.66 10.99
CA VAL A 94 23.59 6.05 11.02
C VAL A 94 23.88 6.67 12.38
N THR A 95 24.53 7.84 12.39
CA THR A 95 24.89 8.61 13.61
C THR A 95 24.26 9.99 13.60
N ARG A 96 24.21 10.60 14.79
CA ARG A 96 23.71 11.97 14.98
C ARG A 96 24.80 12.96 14.58
N GLY A 97 24.52 13.80 13.59
CA GLY A 97 25.37 14.91 13.17
C GLY A 97 25.06 16.20 13.93
N LYS A 98 25.68 17.30 13.48
CA LYS A 98 25.34 18.66 13.95
C LYS A 98 23.86 18.94 13.71
N GLN A 99 23.23 19.70 14.62
CA GLN A 99 21.81 20.10 14.51
C GLN A 99 20.84 18.92 14.32
N ASP A 100 21.18 17.77 14.90
CA ASP A 100 20.41 16.53 14.80
C ASP A 100 20.25 15.96 13.38
N ARG A 101 21.12 16.32 12.42
CA ARG A 101 21.09 15.76 11.06
C ARG A 101 21.52 14.28 11.05
N CYS A 102 20.96 13.50 10.14
CA CYS A 102 21.42 12.13 9.90
C CYS A 102 22.82 12.15 9.25
N LYS A 103 23.74 11.31 9.74
CA LYS A 103 25.04 11.05 9.11
C LYS A 103 25.25 9.55 8.93
N ILE A 104 25.68 9.14 7.75
CA ILE A 104 25.98 7.76 7.40
C ILE A 104 27.48 7.54 7.58
N CYS A 105 27.86 6.62 8.47
CA CYS A 105 29.25 6.30 8.76
C CYS A 105 29.72 5.15 7.88
N ILE A 106 30.73 5.40 7.06
CA ILE A 106 31.36 4.42 6.19
C ILE A 106 32.78 4.16 6.70
N LYS A 107 33.05 2.89 7.04
CA LYS A 107 34.39 2.44 7.43
C LYS A 107 35.03 1.78 6.22
N ARG A 108 35.74 2.59 5.42
CA ARG A 108 36.56 2.08 4.32
C ARG A 108 37.72 1.26 4.90
N GLU A 109 38.07 0.15 4.25
CA GLU A 109 39.18 -0.71 4.68
C GLU A 109 40.47 0.11 4.77
N ASN A 110 41.19 -0.03 5.90
CA ASN A 110 42.46 0.66 6.21
C ASN A 110 42.48 2.18 6.02
N CYS A 111 41.30 2.81 5.95
CA CYS A 111 41.11 4.25 5.85
C CYS A 111 40.41 4.81 7.09
N ALA A 112 40.51 6.13 7.29
CA ALA A 112 39.72 6.80 8.33
C ALA A 112 38.22 6.62 8.06
N THR A 113 37.44 6.45 9.14
CA THR A 113 35.98 6.44 9.03
C THR A 113 35.52 7.78 8.47
N LYS A 114 34.79 7.73 7.35
CA LYS A 114 34.22 8.92 6.71
C LYS A 114 32.72 8.96 6.96
N THR A 115 32.18 10.17 7.12
CA THR A 115 30.75 10.38 7.32
C THR A 115 30.15 11.14 6.16
N TYR A 116 29.06 10.62 5.60
CA TYR A 116 28.30 11.24 4.53
C TYR A 116 26.94 11.68 5.04
N SER A 117 26.41 12.77 4.52
CA SER A 117 25.00 13.11 4.64
C SER A 117 24.15 12.29 3.64
N PRO A 118 22.85 12.11 3.90
CA PRO A 118 21.92 11.56 2.90
C PRO A 118 22.00 12.32 1.55
N GLU A 119 22.18 13.64 1.60
CA GLU A 119 22.32 14.52 0.43
C GLU A 119 23.59 14.20 -0.38
N GLU A 120 24.74 13.96 0.27
CA GLU A 120 25.97 13.52 -0.41
C GLU A 120 25.79 12.14 -1.06
N THR A 121 25.04 11.24 -0.43
CA THR A 121 24.74 9.93 -1.02
C THR A 121 23.84 10.07 -2.25
N ALA A 122 22.79 10.89 -2.16
CA ALA A 122 21.94 11.22 -3.31
C ALA A 122 22.72 11.94 -4.42
N ALA A 123 23.68 12.79 -4.06
CA ALA A 123 24.58 13.46 -4.99
C ALA A 123 25.41 12.45 -5.81
N HIS A 124 25.90 11.35 -5.24
CA HIS A 124 26.58 10.31 -6.03
C HIS A 124 25.66 9.70 -7.11
N VAL A 125 24.38 9.45 -6.79
CA VAL A 125 23.39 8.97 -7.75
C VAL A 125 23.13 10.03 -8.84
N LEU A 126 22.89 11.27 -8.45
CA LEU A 126 22.67 12.39 -9.39
C LEU A 126 23.89 12.64 -10.29
N HIS A 127 25.10 12.52 -9.76
CA HIS A 127 26.34 12.65 -10.53
C HIS A 127 26.44 11.57 -11.60
N TYR A 128 26.14 10.31 -11.24
CA TYR A 128 26.15 9.18 -12.17
C TYR A 128 25.12 9.34 -13.30
N LEU A 129 23.90 9.78 -12.98
CA LEU A 129 22.86 10.07 -13.97
C LEU A 129 23.22 11.26 -14.86
N LYS A 130 23.76 12.34 -14.28
CA LYS A 130 24.28 13.49 -15.02
C LYS A 130 25.36 13.06 -16.01
N LYS A 131 26.34 12.25 -15.59
CA LYS A 131 27.39 11.73 -16.47
C LYS A 131 26.82 10.88 -17.60
N SER A 132 25.84 10.03 -17.32
CA SER A 132 25.16 9.23 -18.33
C SER A 132 24.44 10.12 -19.36
N ALA A 133 23.78 11.18 -18.89
CA ALA A 133 23.16 12.17 -19.77
C ALA A 133 24.19 12.95 -20.60
N GLU A 134 25.30 13.38 -20.01
CA GLU A 134 26.39 14.09 -20.72
C GLU A 134 26.98 13.24 -21.84
N VAL A 135 27.19 11.95 -21.60
CA VAL A 135 27.66 10.99 -22.61
C VAL A 135 26.63 10.83 -23.73
N PHE A 136 25.35 10.65 -23.38
CA PHE A 136 24.27 10.46 -24.37
C PHE A 136 24.01 11.69 -25.24
N ILE A 137 24.09 12.89 -24.65
CA ILE A 137 23.85 14.17 -25.32
C ILE A 137 25.08 14.61 -26.12
N GLY A 138 26.29 14.25 -25.64
CA GLY A 138 27.56 14.69 -26.23
C GLY A 138 27.98 16.10 -25.78
N SER A 139 27.36 16.64 -24.72
CA SER A 139 27.70 17.95 -24.14
C SER A 139 27.48 17.97 -22.63
N LYS A 140 28.07 18.96 -21.95
CA LYS A 140 27.85 19.15 -20.51
C LYS A 140 26.39 19.48 -20.20
N VAL A 141 25.92 19.03 -19.04
CA VAL A 141 24.58 19.30 -18.52
C VAL A 141 24.68 20.09 -17.22
N SER A 142 24.05 21.27 -17.19
CA SER A 142 24.09 22.20 -16.06
C SER A 142 22.73 22.44 -15.41
N GLU A 143 21.63 22.12 -16.08
CA GLU A 143 20.27 22.42 -15.62
C GLU A 143 19.42 21.16 -15.50
N ALA A 144 18.60 21.06 -14.45
CA ALA A 144 17.72 19.92 -14.25
C ALA A 144 16.40 20.31 -13.57
N VAL A 145 15.33 19.56 -13.88
CA VAL A 145 14.14 19.43 -13.04
C VAL A 145 14.24 18.11 -12.30
N ILE A 146 14.01 18.13 -10.99
CA ILE A 146 14.14 16.94 -10.14
C ILE A 146 12.81 16.66 -9.47
N THR A 147 12.41 15.38 -9.45
CA THR A 147 11.16 14.97 -8.84
C THR A 147 11.28 14.64 -7.36
N VAL A 148 10.18 14.84 -6.64
CA VAL A 148 10.01 14.48 -5.22
C VAL A 148 8.59 13.97 -4.98
N PRO A 149 8.35 13.14 -3.95
CA PRO A 149 7.01 12.75 -3.55
C PRO A 149 6.13 13.98 -3.27
N ALA A 150 4.86 13.95 -3.67
CA ALA A 150 3.95 15.08 -3.46
C ALA A 150 3.82 15.42 -1.98
N TYR A 151 3.85 14.40 -1.12
CA TYR A 151 3.72 14.54 0.32
C TYR A 151 5.04 14.87 1.04
N PHE A 152 6.15 15.12 0.33
CA PHE A 152 7.39 15.63 0.95
C PHE A 152 7.17 17.00 1.60
N ASN A 153 7.74 17.15 2.80
CA ASN A 153 7.79 18.45 3.45
C ASN A 153 8.87 19.36 2.85
N ASN A 154 8.88 20.62 3.26
CA ASN A 154 9.82 21.62 2.75
C ASN A 154 11.28 21.25 2.99
N ALA A 155 11.58 20.56 4.09
CA ALA A 155 12.94 20.14 4.40
C ALA A 155 13.48 19.08 3.44
N GLN A 156 12.65 18.10 3.11
CA GLN A 156 13.01 17.03 2.19
C GLN A 156 13.16 17.56 0.76
N LYS A 157 12.30 18.51 0.35
CA LYS A 157 12.41 19.22 -0.93
C LYS A 157 13.73 19.98 -1.04
N GLU A 158 14.08 20.78 -0.02
CA GLU A 158 15.32 21.55 -0.03
C GLU A 158 16.56 20.64 0.06
N ALA A 159 16.51 19.56 0.86
CA ALA A 159 17.61 18.60 0.94
C ALA A 159 17.86 17.90 -0.41
N THR A 160 16.79 17.58 -1.15
CA THR A 160 16.89 17.04 -2.51
C THR A 160 17.51 18.05 -3.48
N LYS A 161 17.13 19.32 -3.37
CA LYS A 161 17.74 20.41 -4.13
C LYS A 161 19.23 20.58 -3.80
N ASN A 162 19.60 20.54 -2.52
CA ASN A 162 21.00 20.60 -2.07
C ASN A 162 21.83 19.45 -2.65
N ALA A 163 21.29 18.23 -2.72
CA ALA A 163 21.98 17.10 -3.35
C ALA A 163 22.33 17.36 -4.83
N ALA A 164 21.45 18.06 -5.56
CA ALA A 164 21.70 18.45 -6.94
C ALA A 164 22.71 19.60 -7.06
N GLU A 165 22.65 20.56 -6.13
CA GLU A 165 23.62 21.64 -6.06
C GLU A 165 25.04 21.09 -5.77
N ILE A 166 25.19 20.07 -4.92
CA ILE A 166 26.49 19.41 -4.68
C ILE A 166 27.15 18.93 -5.99
N VAL A 167 26.37 18.46 -6.97
CA VAL A 167 26.90 17.97 -8.27
C VAL A 167 26.97 19.03 -9.38
N GLY A 168 26.73 20.30 -9.02
CA GLY A 168 26.75 21.40 -9.97
C GLY A 168 25.59 21.39 -10.95
N LEU A 169 24.41 20.88 -10.55
CA LEU A 169 23.16 21.06 -11.29
C LEU A 169 22.42 22.26 -10.72
N LYS A 170 22.05 23.19 -11.60
CA LYS A 170 21.08 24.25 -11.32
C LYS A 170 19.69 23.63 -11.40
N VAL A 171 19.02 23.54 -10.27
CA VAL A 171 17.65 23.04 -10.18
C VAL A 171 16.70 24.12 -10.70
N LEU A 172 16.11 23.89 -11.88
CA LEU A 172 15.13 24.77 -12.48
C LEU A 172 13.81 24.74 -11.70
N HIS A 173 13.41 23.55 -11.24
CA HIS A 173 12.20 23.33 -10.47
C HIS A 173 12.26 22.00 -9.71
N ILE A 174 11.62 21.95 -8.54
CA ILE A 174 11.34 20.70 -7.80
C ILE A 174 9.90 20.28 -8.11
N LEU A 175 9.75 19.23 -8.91
CA LEU A 175 8.46 18.80 -9.44
C LEU A 175 7.89 17.64 -8.60
N ALA A 176 6.59 17.66 -8.30
CA ALA A 176 5.97 16.52 -7.64
C ALA A 176 5.88 15.32 -8.61
N GLU A 177 6.27 14.12 -8.15
CA GLU A 177 6.22 12.86 -8.91
C GLU A 177 4.86 12.62 -9.60
N PRO A 178 3.70 12.69 -8.90
CA PRO A 178 2.40 12.52 -9.55
C PRO A 178 2.08 13.62 -10.57
N THR A 179 2.54 14.86 -10.36
CA THR A 179 2.36 15.95 -11.35
C THR A 179 3.19 15.69 -12.61
N ALA A 180 4.41 15.16 -12.47
CA ALA A 180 5.23 14.77 -13.60
C ALA A 180 4.55 13.67 -14.45
N ALA A 181 3.96 12.67 -13.79
CA ALA A 181 3.17 11.65 -14.48
C ALA A 181 2.00 12.23 -15.28
N VAL A 182 1.29 13.23 -14.73
CA VAL A 182 0.19 13.93 -15.43
C VAL A 182 0.72 14.73 -16.62
N ILE A 183 1.86 15.41 -16.50
CA ILE A 183 2.49 16.12 -17.64
C ILE A 183 2.72 15.16 -18.81
N LYS A 184 3.25 13.96 -18.53
CA LYS A 184 3.44 12.94 -19.57
C LYS A 184 2.10 12.49 -20.17
N TYR A 185 1.09 12.26 -19.33
CA TYR A 185 -0.25 11.88 -19.78
C TYR A 185 -0.90 12.93 -20.70
N VAL A 186 -0.91 14.19 -20.28
CA VAL A 186 -1.48 15.32 -21.04
C VAL A 186 -0.74 15.48 -22.37
N LYS A 187 0.59 15.32 -22.36
CA LYS A 187 1.40 15.40 -23.57
C LYS A 187 1.01 14.34 -24.61
N ASP A 188 0.75 13.12 -24.17
CA ASP A 188 0.39 12.00 -25.05
C ASP A 188 -1.09 12.04 -25.50
N ASN A 189 -1.99 12.62 -24.70
CA ASN A 189 -3.44 12.54 -24.88
C ASN A 189 -4.11 13.92 -24.96
N LYS A 190 -3.41 14.91 -25.52
CA LYS A 190 -3.75 16.34 -25.44
C LYS A 190 -5.23 16.69 -25.68
N THR A 191 -5.87 16.08 -26.68
CA THR A 191 -7.28 16.35 -27.01
C THR A 191 -8.27 15.66 -26.05
N GLU A 192 -7.94 14.46 -25.59
CA GLU A 192 -8.82 13.67 -24.70
C GLU A 192 -8.71 14.12 -23.26
N ALA A 193 -7.54 14.61 -22.85
CA ALA A 193 -7.22 15.00 -21.49
C ALA A 193 -7.93 16.28 -21.02
N ASN A 194 -8.41 17.11 -21.95
CA ASN A 194 -9.05 18.39 -21.61
C ASN A 194 -10.38 18.19 -20.86
N GLY A 195 -10.52 18.88 -19.71
CA GLY A 195 -11.69 18.79 -18.83
C GLY A 195 -11.70 17.56 -17.93
N GLN A 196 -10.66 16.70 -17.99
CA GLN A 196 -10.60 15.48 -17.19
C GLN A 196 -10.19 15.77 -15.74
N LYS A 197 -10.83 15.06 -14.82
CA LYS A 197 -10.38 14.87 -13.44
C LYS A 197 -9.69 13.53 -13.30
N LEU A 198 -8.46 13.57 -12.82
CA LEU A 198 -7.58 12.44 -12.69
C LEU A 198 -7.33 12.10 -11.22
N LEU A 199 -7.27 10.81 -10.93
CA LEU A 199 -6.69 10.29 -9.69
C LEU A 199 -5.32 9.70 -10.02
N VAL A 200 -4.27 10.23 -9.42
CA VAL A 200 -2.90 9.72 -9.57
C VAL A 200 -2.55 8.93 -8.31
N LEU A 201 -2.16 7.67 -8.49
CA LEU A 201 -1.71 6.77 -7.44
C LEU A 201 -0.24 6.41 -7.71
N ASP A 202 0.66 6.96 -6.91
CA ASP A 202 2.08 6.69 -6.99
C ASP A 202 2.49 5.74 -5.88
N LEU A 203 2.78 4.47 -6.20
CA LEU A 203 3.34 3.51 -5.24
C LEU A 203 4.77 3.16 -5.66
N GLY A 204 5.71 3.92 -5.09
CA GLY A 204 7.12 3.82 -5.39
C GLY A 204 7.87 2.77 -4.56
N GLY A 205 9.18 2.99 -4.42
CA GLY A 205 10.07 2.15 -3.63
C GLY A 205 9.92 2.32 -2.12
N GLY A 206 9.59 3.54 -1.66
CA GLY A 206 9.49 3.83 -0.22
C GLY A 206 8.35 4.75 0.20
N THR A 207 7.61 5.34 -0.74
CA THR A 207 6.49 6.25 -0.50
C THR A 207 5.27 5.84 -1.31
N PHE A 208 4.10 6.20 -0.80
CA PHE A 208 2.83 6.11 -1.49
C PHE A 208 2.20 7.50 -1.53
N ASP A 209 1.96 8.05 -2.71
CA ASP A 209 1.37 9.37 -2.90
C ASP A 209 0.07 9.28 -3.69
N VAL A 210 -0.89 10.12 -3.32
CA VAL A 210 -2.16 10.27 -3.99
C VAL A 210 -2.35 11.73 -4.37
N SER A 211 -2.79 11.99 -5.60
CA SER A 211 -3.16 13.33 -6.04
C SER A 211 -4.44 13.32 -6.85
N VAL A 212 -5.33 14.28 -6.57
CA VAL A 212 -6.49 14.56 -7.41
C VAL A 212 -6.16 15.78 -8.26
N VAL A 213 -6.29 15.64 -9.58
CA VAL A 213 -5.84 16.65 -10.53
C VAL A 213 -6.94 16.93 -11.54
N GLU A 214 -7.22 18.19 -11.82
CA GLU A 214 -8.11 18.61 -12.91
C GLU A 214 -7.28 19.21 -14.04
N ILE A 215 -7.58 18.83 -15.28
CA ILE A 215 -6.91 19.34 -16.47
C ILE A 215 -7.85 20.28 -17.21
N ASN A 216 -7.41 21.52 -17.42
CA ASN A 216 -8.09 22.50 -18.25
C ASN A 216 -7.12 22.97 -19.35
N GLU A 217 -7.21 22.34 -20.52
CA GLU A 217 -6.32 22.47 -21.67
C GLU A 217 -4.86 22.13 -21.32
N LEU A 218 -4.00 23.14 -21.15
CA LEU A 218 -2.59 22.99 -20.72
C LEU A 218 -2.39 23.41 -19.25
N ASN A 219 -3.48 23.69 -18.53
CA ASN A 219 -3.44 23.99 -17.11
C ASN A 219 -3.69 22.72 -16.31
N ILE A 220 -2.69 22.31 -15.53
CA ILE A 220 -2.78 21.17 -14.62
C ILE A 220 -3.03 21.72 -13.22
N ASN A 221 -4.24 21.49 -12.70
CA ASN A 221 -4.68 21.96 -11.40
C ASN A 221 -4.65 20.80 -10.41
N VAL A 222 -3.66 20.76 -9.52
CA VAL A 222 -3.67 19.84 -8.39
C VAL A 222 -4.72 20.35 -7.40
N ILE A 223 -5.73 19.54 -7.12
CA ILE A 223 -6.82 19.90 -6.20
C ILE A 223 -6.44 19.52 -4.77
N SER A 224 -5.94 18.30 -4.61
CA SER A 224 -5.57 17.74 -3.31
C SER A 224 -4.45 16.73 -3.43
N VAL A 225 -3.66 16.62 -2.35
CA VAL A 225 -2.60 15.64 -2.22
C VAL A 225 -2.65 14.96 -0.86
N ASN A 226 -2.34 13.67 -0.82
CA ASN A 226 -2.18 12.90 0.40
C ASN A 226 -1.13 11.80 0.18
N GLY A 227 -0.77 11.05 1.22
CA GLY A 227 0.19 9.96 1.06
C GLY A 227 0.62 9.30 2.37
N ASP A 228 1.46 8.29 2.22
CA ASP A 228 2.17 7.60 3.29
C ASP A 228 3.66 7.60 2.96
N ARG A 229 4.45 8.29 3.80
CA ARG A 229 5.90 8.50 3.58
C ARG A 229 6.74 7.26 3.91
N HIS A 230 6.12 6.19 4.38
CA HIS A 230 6.78 4.96 4.82
C HIS A 230 5.97 3.73 4.38
N LEU A 231 5.52 3.75 3.12
CA LEU A 231 4.81 2.66 2.48
C LEU A 231 5.26 2.56 1.02
N GLY A 232 5.97 1.49 0.66
CA GLY A 232 6.42 1.26 -0.70
C GLY A 232 6.98 -0.14 -0.93
N GLY A 233 7.70 -0.28 -2.05
CA GLY A 233 8.30 -1.53 -2.49
C GLY A 233 9.23 -2.19 -1.46
N CYS A 234 10.02 -1.42 -0.72
CA CYS A 234 10.98 -1.96 0.26
C CYS A 234 10.27 -2.52 1.51
N ASP A 235 9.09 -2.01 1.87
CA ASP A 235 8.28 -2.58 2.95
C ASP A 235 7.69 -3.94 2.51
N LEU A 236 7.29 -4.04 1.24
CA LEU A 236 6.88 -5.32 0.64
C LEU A 236 8.05 -6.32 0.60
N ASP A 237 9.26 -5.86 0.27
CA ASP A 237 10.48 -6.67 0.31
C ASP A 237 10.78 -7.16 1.73
N GLY A 238 10.59 -6.31 2.73
CA GLY A 238 10.72 -6.66 4.15
C GLY A 238 9.77 -7.78 4.58
N VAL A 239 8.53 -7.79 4.07
CA VAL A 239 7.57 -8.87 4.31
C VAL A 239 8.04 -10.20 3.72
N VAL A 240 8.55 -10.19 2.48
CA VAL A 240 9.11 -11.38 1.82
C VAL A 240 10.37 -11.86 2.53
N LEU A 241 11.24 -10.94 2.96
CA LEU A 241 12.44 -11.23 3.72
C LEU A 241 12.10 -11.93 5.05
N ASN A 242 11.17 -11.40 5.83
CA ASN A 242 10.75 -12.01 7.09
C ASN A 242 10.17 -13.40 6.89
N PHE A 243 9.40 -13.60 5.82
CA PHE A 243 8.93 -14.93 5.42
C PHE A 243 10.08 -15.87 5.09
N ALA A 244 11.04 -15.41 4.26
CA ALA A 244 12.20 -16.20 3.87
C ALA A 244 13.03 -16.60 5.10
N ILE A 245 13.37 -15.67 6.00
CA ILE A 245 14.09 -15.94 7.25
C ILE A 245 13.37 -17.02 8.07
N GLY A 246 12.05 -16.91 8.23
CA GLY A 246 11.25 -17.90 8.95
C GLY A 246 11.28 -19.29 8.32
N GLU A 247 11.18 -19.38 6.98
CA GLU A 247 11.23 -20.66 6.27
C GLU A 247 12.66 -21.26 6.26
N ILE A 248 13.72 -20.44 6.20
CA ILE A 248 15.11 -20.89 6.36
C ILE A 248 15.28 -21.55 7.73
N MET A 249 14.87 -20.84 8.78
CA MET A 249 14.97 -21.34 10.15
C MET A 249 14.15 -22.62 10.34
N LYS A 250 12.96 -22.70 9.73
CA LYS A 250 12.08 -23.87 9.84
C LYS A 250 12.65 -25.10 9.13
N LYS A 251 13.06 -24.95 7.86
CA LYS A 251 13.46 -26.04 6.95
C LYS A 251 14.92 -26.44 7.11
N TYR A 252 15.81 -25.46 7.26
CA TYR A 252 17.26 -25.67 7.27
C TYR A 252 17.89 -25.51 8.66
N LYS A 253 17.13 -25.01 9.65
CA LYS A 253 17.63 -24.74 11.02
C LYS A 253 18.79 -23.73 11.08
N ILE A 254 18.87 -22.84 10.08
CA ILE A 254 19.88 -21.78 10.01
C ILE A 254 19.25 -20.46 10.45
N ASP A 255 19.83 -19.80 11.45
CA ASP A 255 19.46 -18.45 11.85
C ASP A 255 20.31 -17.41 11.10
N VAL A 256 19.72 -16.81 10.07
CA VAL A 256 20.36 -15.76 9.27
C VAL A 256 20.22 -14.36 9.87
N SER A 257 19.47 -14.19 10.97
CA SER A 257 19.13 -12.86 11.52
C SER A 257 20.35 -12.06 12.01
N LYS A 258 21.45 -12.75 12.32
CA LYS A 258 22.71 -12.15 12.81
C LYS A 258 23.78 -12.00 11.73
N ASP A 259 23.55 -12.52 10.54
CA ASP A 259 24.51 -12.43 9.42
C ASP A 259 24.06 -11.35 8.44
N SER A 260 24.73 -10.19 8.51
CA SER A 260 24.43 -9.04 7.65
C SER A 260 24.68 -9.31 6.16
N ARG A 261 25.62 -10.20 5.82
CA ARG A 261 25.90 -10.60 4.43
C ARG A 261 24.81 -11.52 3.92
N ALA A 262 24.38 -12.49 4.72
CA ALA A 262 23.24 -13.36 4.38
C ALA A 262 21.95 -12.55 4.19
N ILE A 263 21.65 -11.61 5.09
CA ILE A 263 20.48 -10.72 4.96
C ILE A 263 20.56 -9.87 3.70
N ALA A 264 21.73 -9.31 3.39
CA ALA A 264 21.91 -8.50 2.18
C ALA A 264 21.65 -9.31 0.91
N ARG A 265 22.18 -10.53 0.82
CA ARG A 265 21.92 -11.46 -0.29
C ARG A 265 20.44 -11.83 -0.38
N LEU A 266 19.81 -12.13 0.76
CA LEU A 266 18.38 -12.42 0.82
C LEU A 266 17.51 -11.25 0.37
N LYS A 267 17.84 -10.01 0.74
CA LYS A 267 17.10 -8.81 0.32
C LYS A 267 17.02 -8.71 -1.20
N VAL A 268 18.14 -8.88 -1.90
CA VAL A 268 18.20 -8.85 -3.37
C VAL A 268 17.32 -9.94 -3.99
N GLU A 269 17.38 -11.16 -3.45
CA GLU A 269 16.57 -12.28 -3.96
C GLU A 269 15.08 -12.15 -3.62
N CYS A 270 14.74 -11.53 -2.48
CA CYS A 270 13.37 -11.25 -2.09
C CYS A 270 12.72 -10.21 -3.01
N GLU A 271 13.45 -9.16 -3.40
CA GLU A 271 12.96 -8.17 -4.36
C GLU A 271 12.74 -8.81 -5.74
N LYS A 272 13.69 -9.64 -6.21
CA LYS A 272 13.53 -10.41 -7.46
C LYS A 272 12.30 -11.31 -7.39
N ALA A 273 12.08 -12.01 -6.27
CA ALA A 273 10.91 -12.85 -6.07
C ALA A 273 9.61 -12.03 -6.09
N LYS A 274 9.55 -10.88 -5.41
CA LYS A 274 8.42 -9.95 -5.44
C LYS A 274 8.09 -9.52 -6.87
N ARG A 275 9.08 -9.07 -7.64
CA ARG A 275 8.91 -8.69 -9.05
C ARG A 275 8.38 -9.85 -9.89
N ASN A 276 8.91 -11.05 -9.67
CA ASN A 276 8.49 -12.26 -10.38
C ASN A 276 7.02 -12.63 -10.06
N LEU A 277 6.59 -12.48 -8.81
CA LEU A 277 5.20 -12.70 -8.38
C LEU A 277 4.18 -11.76 -9.05
N SER A 278 4.60 -10.59 -9.52
CA SER A 278 3.73 -9.68 -10.28
C SER A 278 3.31 -10.26 -11.64
N LEU A 279 4.09 -11.20 -12.19
CA LEU A 279 3.81 -11.86 -13.47
C LEU A 279 3.39 -13.33 -13.26
N ASN A 280 4.04 -14.04 -12.34
CA ASN A 280 3.88 -15.48 -12.11
C ASN A 280 3.14 -15.80 -10.80
N GLN A 281 2.51 -16.97 -10.74
CA GLN A 281 1.76 -17.42 -9.55
C GLN A 281 2.66 -17.85 -8.38
N SER A 282 3.94 -18.09 -8.64
CA SER A 282 4.94 -18.46 -7.64
C SER A 282 6.30 -17.94 -8.05
N ALA A 283 7.16 -17.69 -7.07
CA ALA A 283 8.56 -17.34 -7.27
C ALA A 283 9.45 -18.17 -6.34
N LYS A 284 10.69 -18.39 -6.78
CA LYS A 284 11.75 -19.04 -5.99
C LYS A 284 12.68 -17.98 -5.43
N ILE A 285 13.12 -18.18 -4.19
CA ILE A 285 14.16 -17.42 -3.51
C ILE A 285 15.30 -18.40 -3.31
N ILE A 286 16.42 -18.14 -3.99
CA ILE A 286 17.60 -19.02 -4.00
C ILE A 286 18.76 -18.24 -3.41
N VAL A 287 19.28 -18.68 -2.27
CA VAL A 287 20.47 -18.09 -1.64
C VAL A 287 21.47 -19.19 -1.36
N GLY A 288 22.60 -19.12 -2.04
CA GLY A 288 23.67 -20.10 -1.87
C GLY A 288 24.54 -19.86 -0.64
N SER A 289 25.32 -20.85 -0.27
CA SER A 289 26.44 -20.71 0.67
C SER A 289 26.08 -20.12 2.05
N LEU A 290 24.95 -20.51 2.63
CA LEU A 290 24.60 -20.14 4.01
C LEU A 290 25.26 -21.12 4.97
N CYS A 291 26.00 -20.60 5.95
CA CYS A 291 26.69 -21.40 6.94
C CYS A 291 25.75 -21.76 8.10
N ASN A 292 25.62 -23.05 8.40
CA ASN A 292 24.94 -23.49 9.61
C ASN A 292 25.87 -23.33 10.83
N SER A 293 25.50 -22.47 11.77
CA SER A 293 26.29 -22.20 12.98
C SER A 293 26.44 -23.40 13.93
N VAL A 294 25.60 -24.43 13.80
CA VAL A 294 25.63 -25.64 14.64
C VAL A 294 26.55 -26.72 14.05
N ASN A 295 26.55 -26.88 12.73
CA ASN A 295 27.22 -28.00 12.04
C ASN A 295 28.37 -27.56 11.11
N VAL A 296 28.56 -26.24 10.90
CA VAL A 296 29.53 -25.63 9.97
C VAL A 296 29.32 -26.07 8.51
N GLU A 297 28.14 -26.61 8.19
CA GLU A 297 27.77 -27.03 6.85
C GLU A 297 27.36 -25.81 6.01
N ILE A 298 27.88 -25.74 4.78
CA ILE A 298 27.53 -24.72 3.79
C ILE A 298 26.37 -25.26 2.96
N VAL A 299 25.21 -24.61 3.06
CA VAL A 299 23.97 -25.08 2.45
C VAL A 299 23.43 -24.04 1.48
N ASP A 300 23.05 -24.51 0.30
CA ASP A 300 22.26 -23.73 -0.65
C ASP A 300 20.77 -23.84 -0.30
N VAL A 301 20.14 -22.70 -0.07
CA VAL A 301 18.75 -22.60 0.33
C VAL A 301 17.89 -22.29 -0.89
N GLU A 302 16.84 -23.09 -1.05
CA GLU A 302 15.74 -22.81 -1.99
C GLU A 302 14.40 -22.79 -1.24
N ILE A 303 13.73 -21.64 -1.32
CA ILE A 303 12.40 -21.40 -0.77
C ILE A 303 11.47 -20.99 -1.92
N SER A 304 10.23 -21.45 -1.88
CA SER A 304 9.20 -21.04 -2.83
C SER A 304 8.11 -20.24 -2.10
N ILE A 305 7.65 -19.17 -2.73
CA ILE A 305 6.53 -18.36 -2.28
C ILE A 305 5.48 -18.28 -3.40
N SER A 306 4.22 -18.53 -3.06
CA SER A 306 3.09 -18.32 -3.98
C SER A 306 2.58 -16.88 -3.89
N ARG A 307 1.96 -16.37 -4.97
CA ARG A 307 1.30 -15.06 -5.01
C ARG A 307 0.23 -14.92 -3.93
N ASP A 308 -0.58 -15.95 -3.69
CA ASP A 308 -1.62 -15.93 -2.66
C ASP A 308 -1.02 -15.73 -1.26
N ARG A 309 0.09 -16.42 -0.98
CA ARG A 309 0.83 -16.26 0.28
C ARG A 309 1.41 -14.86 0.42
N PHE A 310 2.04 -14.34 -0.63
CA PHE A 310 2.55 -12.96 -0.65
C PHE A 310 1.44 -11.94 -0.40
N ASN A 311 0.32 -12.04 -1.12
CA ASN A 311 -0.85 -11.17 -0.94
C ASN A 311 -1.40 -11.23 0.49
N THR A 312 -1.45 -12.44 1.08
CA THR A 312 -1.89 -12.62 2.48
C THR A 312 -0.95 -11.92 3.47
N LEU A 313 0.36 -12.05 3.28
CA LEU A 313 1.36 -11.46 4.15
C LEU A 313 1.41 -9.92 4.02
N CYS A 314 1.23 -9.40 2.81
CA CYS A 314 1.24 -7.96 2.53
C CYS A 314 -0.11 -7.28 2.79
N LYS A 315 -1.16 -8.02 3.15
CA LYS A 315 -2.51 -7.48 3.41
C LYS A 315 -2.52 -6.26 4.35
N PRO A 316 -1.78 -6.22 5.48
CA PRO A 316 -1.76 -5.04 6.35
C PRO A 316 -1.17 -3.80 5.67
N LEU A 317 -0.17 -3.97 4.79
CA LEU A 317 0.41 -2.87 4.03
C LEU A 317 -0.55 -2.35 2.96
N PHE A 318 -1.26 -3.26 2.28
CA PHE A 318 -2.28 -2.91 1.31
C PHE A 318 -3.51 -2.23 1.94
N GLU A 319 -3.86 -2.56 3.19
CA GLU A 319 -4.94 -1.89 3.90
C GLU A 319 -4.61 -0.40 4.17
N ARG A 320 -3.34 -0.06 4.41
CA ARG A 320 -2.87 1.33 4.61
C ARG A 320 -3.09 2.23 3.39
N ILE A 321 -3.13 1.67 2.17
CA ILE A 321 -3.33 2.40 0.91
C ILE A 321 -4.69 3.12 0.87
N ASN A 322 -5.72 2.54 1.50
CA ASN A 322 -7.07 3.11 1.41
C ASN A 322 -7.17 4.49 2.06
N GLY A 323 -6.48 4.71 3.19
CA GLY A 323 -6.56 5.97 3.96
C GLY A 323 -6.15 7.20 3.14
N PRO A 324 -4.94 7.24 2.55
CA PRO A 324 -4.51 8.37 1.73
C PRO A 324 -5.40 8.61 0.51
N ILE A 325 -5.90 7.55 -0.14
CA ILE A 325 -6.80 7.69 -1.29
C ILE A 325 -8.08 8.41 -0.88
N VAL A 326 -8.65 7.96 0.23
CA VAL A 326 -9.84 8.53 0.83
C VAL A 326 -9.65 10.00 1.19
N GLU A 327 -8.58 10.31 1.91
CA GLU A 327 -8.35 11.66 2.40
C GLU A 327 -8.08 12.64 1.25
N ALA A 328 -7.37 12.20 0.20
CA ALA A 328 -7.18 13.03 -1.00
C ALA A 328 -8.51 13.32 -1.71
N LEU A 329 -9.36 12.31 -1.88
CA LEU A 329 -10.67 12.49 -2.52
C LEU A 329 -11.62 13.33 -1.65
N LYS A 330 -11.54 13.19 -0.32
CA LYS A 330 -12.21 14.07 0.65
C LYS A 330 -11.81 15.52 0.44
N ASP A 331 -10.52 15.79 0.47
CA ASP A 331 -9.98 17.14 0.39
C ASP A 331 -10.32 17.87 -0.93
N ALA A 332 -10.75 17.16 -1.97
CA ALA A 332 -11.15 17.74 -3.25
C ALA A 332 -12.58 18.38 -3.27
N HIS A 333 -13.31 18.35 -2.14
CA HIS A 333 -14.68 18.83 -1.90
C HIS A 333 -15.34 19.82 -2.90
N PHE A 334 -16.52 19.42 -3.42
CA PHE A 334 -17.74 20.26 -3.41
C PHE A 334 -18.75 19.64 -2.40
N HIS A 335 -19.67 20.45 -1.85
CA HIS A 335 -20.36 20.33 -0.53
C HIS A 335 -21.10 19.04 -0.08
N ILE A 336 -20.92 18.74 1.23
CA ILE A 336 -21.72 18.18 2.39
C ILE A 336 -23.21 17.72 2.14
N ASN A 337 -23.67 16.45 2.35
CA ASN A 337 -24.05 15.70 3.59
C ASN A 337 -24.19 14.13 3.49
N ASP A 338 -23.69 13.41 4.52
CA ASP A 338 -24.09 12.18 5.26
C ASP A 338 -24.11 10.72 4.69
N ILE A 339 -23.45 9.77 5.40
CA ILE A 339 -23.95 8.67 6.30
C ILE A 339 -22.75 7.91 6.94
N ASP A 340 -22.77 7.64 8.27
CA ASP A 340 -21.57 7.47 9.11
C ASP A 340 -21.06 6.06 9.56
N LYS A 341 -21.82 4.94 9.44
CA LYS A 341 -21.25 3.59 9.72
C LYS A 341 -22.20 2.41 9.52
N VAL A 342 -21.61 1.23 9.35
CA VAL A 342 -22.28 -0.07 9.35
C VAL A 342 -21.82 -0.92 10.56
N ILE A 343 -22.76 -1.41 11.37
CA ILE A 343 -22.47 -2.39 12.44
C ILE A 343 -23.10 -3.74 12.09
N THR A 344 -22.29 -4.80 12.19
CA THR A 344 -22.77 -6.18 12.07
C THR A 344 -22.98 -6.75 13.47
N VAL A 345 -24.18 -7.24 13.75
CA VAL A 345 -24.51 -7.92 15.01
C VAL A 345 -25.01 -9.32 14.67
N GLY A 346 -24.28 -10.35 15.12
CA GLY A 346 -24.69 -11.72 14.86
C GLY A 346 -23.67 -12.74 15.37
N GLY A 347 -23.98 -13.38 16.51
CA GLY A 347 -23.22 -14.50 17.04
C GLY A 347 -23.76 -15.82 16.48
N SER A 348 -23.20 -16.33 15.39
CA SER A 348 -23.43 -17.73 15.01
C SER A 348 -22.22 -18.36 14.32
N THR A 349 -21.08 -18.27 14.99
CA THR A 349 -19.93 -19.15 14.79
C THR A 349 -19.40 -19.58 16.15
N ASN A 350 -20.14 -20.44 16.86
CA ASN A 350 -19.60 -21.43 17.82
C ASN A 350 -20.74 -22.13 18.57
N VAL A 351 -21.34 -23.14 17.94
CA VAL A 351 -21.93 -24.28 18.67
C VAL A 351 -21.68 -25.51 17.80
N VAL A 352 -20.66 -26.29 18.14
CA VAL A 352 -20.38 -27.59 17.53
C VAL A 352 -20.53 -28.65 18.61
N ALA A 353 -21.61 -29.45 18.53
CA ALA A 353 -21.69 -30.77 19.16
C ALA A 353 -22.79 -31.60 18.46
N LEU A 354 -22.35 -32.52 17.59
CA LEU A 354 -22.90 -33.79 17.09
C LEU A 354 -24.41 -34.16 17.18
N TYR A 355 -25.37 -33.23 17.22
CA TYR A 355 -26.83 -33.51 17.11
C TYR A 355 -27.50 -32.69 15.98
N ASP A 356 -26.72 -32.18 15.04
CA ASP A 356 -27.10 -31.08 14.14
C ASP A 356 -27.85 -31.51 12.86
N PHE A 357 -27.91 -32.79 12.51
CA PHE A 357 -28.47 -33.23 11.22
C PHE A 357 -30.02 -33.24 11.20
N ILE A 358 -30.68 -33.50 12.34
CA ILE A 358 -32.13 -33.79 12.37
C ILE A 358 -32.97 -32.63 12.92
N ARG A 359 -32.39 -31.70 13.69
CA ARG A 359 -33.15 -30.62 14.36
C ARG A 359 -33.15 -29.26 13.64
N LYS A 360 -32.07 -28.86 12.97
CA LYS A 360 -31.96 -27.50 12.37
C LYS A 360 -32.89 -27.29 11.17
N LEU A 361 -32.93 -28.23 10.22
CA LEU A 361 -33.85 -28.17 9.07
C LEU A 361 -35.33 -28.20 9.53
N PHE A 362 -35.67 -29.11 10.44
CA PHE A 362 -37.03 -29.26 10.94
C PHE A 362 -37.52 -28.01 11.71
N PHE A 363 -36.63 -27.35 12.46
CA PHE A 363 -36.99 -26.22 13.30
C PHE A 363 -37.19 -24.92 12.51
N ILE A 364 -36.27 -24.58 11.57
CA ILE A 364 -36.39 -23.36 10.75
C ILE A 364 -37.71 -23.38 9.98
N ASP A 365 -38.03 -24.51 9.36
CA ASP A 365 -39.26 -24.73 8.61
C ASP A 365 -40.51 -24.72 9.53
N SER A 366 -40.41 -25.28 10.74
CA SER A 366 -41.52 -25.22 11.72
C SER A 366 -41.77 -23.83 12.30
N LYS A 367 -40.76 -22.94 12.36
CA LYS A 367 -40.90 -21.55 12.86
C LYS A 367 -41.84 -20.76 11.95
N ARG A 368 -41.89 -21.07 10.64
CA ARG A 368 -42.87 -20.49 9.71
C ARG A 368 -44.32 -20.87 10.01
N MET A 369 -44.55 -21.91 10.83
CA MET A 369 -45.88 -22.41 11.16
C MET A 369 -46.39 -22.00 12.54
N ILE A 370 -45.54 -21.38 13.37
CA ILE A 370 -45.91 -21.01 14.73
C ILE A 370 -47.06 -19.99 14.69
N GLY A 371 -48.12 -20.22 15.47
CA GLY A 371 -49.29 -19.33 15.55
C GLY A 371 -50.17 -19.21 14.29
N ARG A 372 -49.88 -19.96 13.21
CA ARG A 372 -50.63 -19.95 11.94
C ARG A 372 -51.67 -21.07 11.85
N GLN A 373 -52.71 -20.81 11.06
CA GLN A 373 -53.79 -21.75 10.77
C GLN A 373 -53.42 -22.64 9.56
N PHE A 374 -53.92 -23.87 9.55
CA PHE A 374 -53.64 -24.83 8.47
C PHE A 374 -54.19 -24.36 7.12
N SER A 375 -55.24 -23.54 7.14
CA SER A 375 -55.85 -22.90 5.97
C SER A 375 -55.15 -21.62 5.50
N ASP A 376 -54.15 -21.10 6.22
CA ASP A 376 -53.44 -19.88 5.79
C ASP A 376 -52.77 -20.09 4.42
N THR A 377 -52.83 -19.07 3.56
CA THR A 377 -52.23 -19.10 2.22
C THR A 377 -50.73 -19.36 2.28
N ASP A 378 -50.02 -18.71 3.20
CA ASP A 378 -48.58 -18.91 3.44
C ASP A 378 -48.26 -20.38 3.74
N ILE A 379 -49.10 -21.04 4.55
CA ILE A 379 -48.95 -22.46 4.92
C ILE A 379 -49.18 -23.38 3.72
N SER A 380 -50.04 -22.99 2.77
CA SER A 380 -50.27 -23.75 1.54
C SER A 380 -49.07 -23.74 0.59
N GLU A 381 -48.31 -22.65 0.58
CA GLU A 381 -47.08 -22.51 -0.22
C GLU A 381 -45.89 -23.18 0.46
N ASP A 382 -45.71 -22.91 1.76
CA ASP A 382 -44.64 -23.47 2.59
C ASP A 382 -44.67 -25.01 2.65
N LYS A 383 -45.86 -25.63 2.63
CA LYS A 383 -46.02 -27.11 2.56
C LYS A 383 -45.30 -27.75 1.38
N LYS A 384 -45.09 -27.02 0.28
CA LYS A 384 -44.44 -27.53 -0.94
C LYS A 384 -42.92 -27.70 -0.76
N ILE A 385 -42.32 -26.98 0.19
CA ILE A 385 -40.87 -26.91 0.40
C ILE A 385 -40.39 -27.64 1.67
N PHE A 386 -41.31 -27.95 2.58
CA PHE A 386 -41.00 -28.63 3.84
C PHE A 386 -40.57 -30.09 3.66
N PRO A 387 -39.58 -30.57 4.42
CA PRO A 387 -39.12 -31.97 4.38
C PRO A 387 -40.03 -32.92 5.17
N PHE A 388 -41.17 -32.44 5.66
CA PHE A 388 -42.09 -33.19 6.52
C PHE A 388 -43.54 -32.95 6.14
N ARG A 389 -44.41 -33.91 6.50
CA ARG A 389 -45.83 -33.82 6.22
C ARG A 389 -46.53 -32.97 7.27
N VAL A 390 -47.23 -31.93 6.82
CA VAL A 390 -48.12 -31.11 7.67
C VAL A 390 -49.55 -31.61 7.53
N THR A 391 -50.25 -31.74 8.65
CA THR A 391 -51.65 -32.19 8.74
C THR A 391 -52.48 -31.19 9.53
N ARG A 392 -53.79 -31.21 9.30
CA ARG A 392 -54.76 -30.37 10.00
C ARG A 392 -55.06 -30.96 11.37
N GLY A 393 -54.81 -30.18 12.42
CA GLY A 393 -55.14 -30.50 13.81
C GLY A 393 -56.51 -29.96 14.24
N LYS A 394 -56.83 -30.07 15.53
CA LYS A 394 -58.04 -29.48 16.12
C LYS A 394 -58.01 -27.94 16.01
N GLN A 395 -59.16 -27.31 15.80
CA GLN A 395 -59.32 -25.85 15.66
C GLN A 395 -58.41 -25.25 14.56
N ASP A 396 -58.28 -25.95 13.44
CA ASP A 396 -57.43 -25.55 12.30
C ASP A 396 -55.93 -25.40 12.60
N ARG A 397 -55.43 -25.89 13.74
CA ARG A 397 -54.00 -25.76 14.06
C ARG A 397 -53.14 -26.67 13.18
N CYS A 398 -51.95 -26.19 12.83
CA CYS A 398 -50.99 -27.01 12.11
C CYS A 398 -50.42 -28.15 12.98
N LYS A 399 -50.25 -29.34 12.40
CA LYS A 399 -49.57 -30.49 13.04
C LYS A 399 -48.50 -31.09 12.13
N ILE A 400 -47.32 -31.31 12.67
CA ILE A 400 -46.16 -31.87 11.98
C ILE A 400 -46.10 -33.38 12.22
N CYS A 401 -46.16 -34.19 11.16
CA CYS A 401 -46.06 -35.64 11.24
C CYS A 401 -44.61 -36.11 11.09
N ILE A 402 -44.12 -36.85 12.08
CA ILE A 402 -42.81 -37.52 12.02
C ILE A 402 -43.03 -39.03 12.06
N LYS A 403 -42.58 -39.71 11.00
CA LYS A 403 -42.54 -41.17 10.92
C LYS A 403 -41.12 -41.62 11.25
N ARG A 404 -40.93 -42.28 12.40
CA ARG A 404 -39.65 -42.95 12.73
C ARG A 404 -39.67 -44.36 12.13
N GLU A 405 -38.53 -44.84 11.64
CA GLU A 405 -38.42 -46.23 11.18
C GLU A 405 -38.82 -47.17 12.32
N ASN A 406 -39.76 -48.07 12.05
CA ASN A 406 -40.33 -49.05 12.99
C ASN A 406 -41.14 -48.51 14.19
N CYS A 407 -41.60 -47.25 14.18
CA CYS A 407 -42.52 -46.72 15.20
C CYS A 407 -43.80 -46.12 14.60
N ALA A 408 -44.85 -45.99 15.41
CA ALA A 408 -46.06 -45.26 15.05
C ALA A 408 -45.76 -43.80 14.68
N THR A 409 -46.50 -43.26 13.70
CA THR A 409 -46.40 -41.84 13.30
C THR A 409 -46.75 -40.96 14.48
N LYS A 410 -45.82 -40.10 14.91
CA LYS A 410 -46.04 -39.14 15.99
C LYS A 410 -46.29 -37.75 15.42
N THR A 411 -47.28 -37.05 15.95
CA THR A 411 -47.61 -35.67 15.56
C THR A 411 -47.17 -34.68 16.62
N TYR A 412 -46.55 -33.58 16.19
CA TYR A 412 -46.14 -32.48 17.05
C TYR A 412 -46.84 -31.19 16.61
N SER A 413 -47.15 -30.29 17.52
CA SER A 413 -47.47 -28.90 17.18
C SER A 413 -46.17 -28.12 16.90
N PRO A 414 -46.25 -26.98 16.18
CA PRO A 414 -45.13 -26.07 16.04
C PRO A 414 -44.55 -25.63 17.39
N GLU A 415 -45.39 -25.39 18.40
CA GLU A 415 -44.99 -24.99 19.74
C GLU A 415 -44.24 -26.10 20.47
N GLU A 416 -44.68 -27.35 20.37
CA GLU A 416 -43.96 -28.52 20.91
C GLU A 416 -42.57 -28.67 20.26
N THR A 417 -42.48 -28.35 18.97
CA THR A 417 -41.20 -28.38 18.23
C THR A 417 -40.28 -27.24 18.69
N ALA A 418 -40.81 -26.04 18.90
CA ALA A 418 -40.07 -24.91 19.43
C ALA A 418 -39.63 -25.10 20.88
N ALA A 419 -40.47 -25.74 21.70
CA ALA A 419 -40.14 -26.12 23.07
C ALA A 419 -38.89 -27.02 23.10
N HIS A 420 -38.73 -27.97 22.18
CA HIS A 420 -37.51 -28.78 22.13
C HIS A 420 -36.21 -27.98 21.92
N VAL A 421 -36.27 -26.87 21.16
CA VAL A 421 -35.12 -25.98 20.97
C VAL A 421 -34.89 -25.13 22.21
N LEU A 422 -35.95 -24.56 22.79
CA LEU A 422 -35.86 -23.80 24.04
C LEU A 422 -35.34 -24.66 25.19
N HIS A 423 -35.71 -25.94 25.25
CA HIS A 423 -35.16 -26.90 26.21
C HIS A 423 -33.65 -27.06 26.05
N TYR A 424 -33.17 -27.22 24.81
CA TYR A 424 -31.76 -27.34 24.53
C TYR A 424 -31.00 -26.06 24.91
N LEU A 425 -31.51 -24.89 24.50
CA LEU A 425 -30.91 -23.59 24.84
C LEU A 425 -30.88 -23.35 26.36
N LYS A 426 -31.97 -23.68 27.06
CA LYS A 426 -32.03 -23.67 28.53
C LYS A 426 -30.93 -24.54 29.11
N LYS A 427 -30.81 -25.80 28.67
CA LYS A 427 -29.79 -26.73 29.18
C LYS A 427 -28.37 -26.24 28.89
N SER A 428 -28.12 -25.69 27.71
CA SER A 428 -26.82 -25.10 27.37
C SER A 428 -26.50 -23.90 28.27
N ALA A 429 -27.48 -23.03 28.53
CA ALA A 429 -27.31 -21.90 29.44
C ALA A 429 -27.08 -22.37 30.90
N GLU A 430 -27.84 -23.36 31.37
CA GLU A 430 -27.68 -23.94 32.71
C GLU A 430 -26.28 -24.54 32.91
N VAL A 431 -25.76 -25.24 31.89
CA VAL A 431 -24.39 -25.78 31.92
C VAL A 431 -23.35 -24.67 31.96
N PHE A 432 -23.52 -23.60 31.16
CA PHE A 432 -22.57 -22.50 31.11
C PHE A 432 -22.58 -21.65 32.39
N ILE A 433 -23.75 -21.38 32.95
CA ILE A 433 -23.93 -20.56 34.16
C ILE A 433 -23.63 -21.38 35.43
N GLY A 434 -23.77 -22.71 35.38
CA GLY A 434 -23.61 -23.59 36.53
C GLY A 434 -24.82 -23.59 37.47
N SER A 435 -25.96 -23.03 37.07
CA SER A 435 -27.19 -22.97 37.86
C SER A 435 -28.45 -23.14 37.00
N LYS A 436 -29.60 -23.41 37.64
CA LYS A 436 -30.87 -23.57 36.93
C LYS A 436 -31.36 -22.23 36.38
N VAL A 437 -31.84 -22.24 35.13
CA VAL A 437 -32.39 -21.05 34.47
C VAL A 437 -33.92 -21.17 34.45
N SER A 438 -34.60 -20.33 35.23
CA SER A 438 -36.07 -20.33 35.32
C SER A 438 -36.74 -19.23 34.50
N GLU A 439 -36.00 -18.18 34.13
CA GLU A 439 -36.55 -16.99 33.48
C GLU A 439 -35.73 -16.63 32.23
N ALA A 440 -36.40 -16.12 31.19
CA ALA A 440 -35.74 -15.68 29.96
C ALA A 440 -36.50 -14.53 29.27
N VAL A 441 -35.75 -13.67 28.58
CA VAL A 441 -36.28 -12.79 27.53
C VAL A 441 -36.10 -13.52 26.20
N ILE A 442 -37.16 -13.60 25.40
CA ILE A 442 -37.12 -14.30 24.11
C ILE A 442 -37.35 -13.29 22.99
N THR A 443 -36.44 -13.28 22.01
CA THR A 443 -36.58 -12.43 20.83
C THR A 443 -37.47 -13.08 19.77
N VAL A 444 -38.26 -12.29 19.06
CA VAL A 444 -39.10 -12.72 17.92
C VAL A 444 -39.01 -11.72 16.76
N PRO A 445 -39.27 -12.14 15.51
CA PRO A 445 -39.33 -11.21 14.38
C PRO A 445 -40.33 -10.08 14.61
N ALA A 446 -40.06 -8.90 14.07
CA ALA A 446 -40.88 -7.70 14.29
C ALA A 446 -42.36 -7.90 13.88
N TYR A 447 -42.61 -8.69 12.84
CA TYR A 447 -43.95 -8.98 12.31
C TYR A 447 -44.78 -10.01 13.06
N PHE A 448 -44.25 -10.62 14.12
CA PHE A 448 -45.01 -11.63 14.85
C PHE A 448 -46.29 -11.01 15.43
N ASN A 449 -47.43 -11.53 14.99
CA ASN A 449 -48.73 -11.13 15.52
C ASN A 449 -48.92 -11.65 16.96
N ASN A 450 -50.02 -11.27 17.62
CA ASN A 450 -50.28 -11.67 19.00
C ASN A 450 -50.34 -13.19 19.18
N ALA A 451 -50.98 -13.92 18.25
CA ALA A 451 -51.06 -15.38 18.30
C ALA A 451 -49.68 -16.04 18.19
N GLN A 452 -48.77 -15.49 17.37
CA GLN A 452 -47.40 -16.01 17.21
C GLN A 452 -46.52 -15.71 18.43
N LYS A 453 -46.67 -14.52 19.02
CA LYS A 453 -46.00 -14.15 20.29
C LYS A 453 -46.48 -15.03 21.44
N GLU A 454 -47.78 -15.29 21.52
CA GLU A 454 -48.39 -16.18 22.52
C GLU A 454 -47.95 -17.64 22.31
N ALA A 455 -47.93 -18.12 21.08
CA ALA A 455 -47.41 -19.47 20.76
C ALA A 455 -45.93 -19.63 21.16
N THR A 456 -45.12 -18.57 21.03
CA THR A 456 -43.72 -18.57 21.51
C THR A 456 -43.63 -18.64 23.03
N LYS A 457 -44.52 -17.94 23.76
CA LYS A 457 -44.61 -18.05 25.23
C LYS A 457 -45.03 -19.46 25.65
N ASN A 458 -46.05 -20.02 25.00
CA ASN A 458 -46.51 -21.39 25.26
C ASN A 458 -45.36 -22.41 25.06
N ALA A 459 -44.53 -22.22 24.02
CA ALA A 459 -43.34 -23.07 23.80
C ALA A 459 -42.32 -22.97 24.94
N ALA A 460 -42.13 -21.79 25.53
CA ALA A 460 -41.24 -21.58 26.67
C ALA A 460 -41.81 -22.19 27.97
N GLU A 461 -43.12 -22.08 28.18
CA GLU A 461 -43.80 -22.67 29.32
C GLU A 461 -43.71 -24.20 29.33
N ILE A 462 -43.80 -24.86 28.16
CA ILE A 462 -43.62 -26.31 28.01
C ILE A 462 -42.28 -26.79 28.61
N VAL A 463 -41.24 -25.94 28.64
CA VAL A 463 -39.91 -26.28 29.17
C VAL A 463 -39.61 -25.67 30.55
N GLY A 464 -40.64 -25.09 31.19
CA GLY A 464 -40.53 -24.41 32.47
C GLY A 464 -39.63 -23.18 32.42
N LEU A 465 -39.69 -22.40 31.33
CA LEU A 465 -39.13 -21.05 31.27
C LEU A 465 -40.25 -20.03 31.40
N LYS A 466 -40.16 -19.18 32.42
CA LYS A 466 -41.01 -18.00 32.54
C LYS A 466 -40.47 -16.91 31.62
N VAL A 467 -41.29 -16.48 30.66
CA VAL A 467 -40.92 -15.42 29.72
C VAL A 467 -41.11 -14.06 30.38
N LEU A 468 -40.00 -13.38 30.69
CA LEU A 468 -40.02 -12.04 31.28
C LEU A 468 -40.51 -11.00 30.27
N HIS A 469 -40.05 -11.12 29.03
CA HIS A 469 -40.42 -10.23 27.95
C HIS A 469 -40.27 -10.93 26.59
N ILE A 470 -41.16 -10.60 25.65
CA ILE A 470 -41.00 -10.94 24.24
C ILE A 470 -40.49 -9.67 23.56
N LEU A 471 -39.25 -9.72 23.08
CA LEU A 471 -38.57 -8.57 22.51
C LEU A 471 -38.51 -8.71 20.98
N ALA A 472 -38.73 -7.65 20.22
CA ALA A 472 -38.51 -7.73 18.78
C ALA A 472 -36.99 -7.88 18.49
N GLU A 473 -36.63 -8.78 17.58
CA GLU A 473 -35.26 -9.03 17.12
C GLU A 473 -34.51 -7.73 16.73
N PRO A 474 -35.09 -6.80 15.93
CA PRO A 474 -34.42 -5.53 15.62
C PRO A 474 -34.23 -4.62 16.84
N THR A 475 -35.20 -4.58 17.76
CA THR A 475 -35.06 -3.81 19.02
C THR A 475 -33.95 -4.37 19.90
N ALA A 476 -33.80 -5.70 19.97
CA ALA A 476 -32.72 -6.33 20.71
C ALA A 476 -31.34 -5.94 20.17
N ALA A 477 -31.20 -5.87 18.83
CA ALA A 477 -29.97 -5.41 18.19
C ALA A 477 -29.67 -3.93 18.51
N VAL A 478 -30.69 -3.07 18.50
CA VAL A 478 -30.55 -1.65 18.88
C VAL A 478 -30.21 -1.48 20.35
N ILE A 479 -30.77 -2.28 21.27
CA ILE A 479 -30.40 -2.26 22.70
C ILE A 479 -28.91 -2.58 22.87
N LYS A 480 -28.40 -3.58 22.14
CA LYS A 480 -26.98 -3.92 22.16
C LYS A 480 -26.12 -2.78 21.61
N TYR A 481 -26.54 -2.18 20.49
CA TYR A 481 -25.88 -1.01 19.90
C TYR A 481 -25.81 0.16 20.88
N LEU A 482 -26.93 0.51 21.51
CA LEU A 482 -27.05 1.58 22.51
C LEU A 482 -26.13 1.36 23.71
N ARG A 483 -26.06 0.11 24.21
CA ARG A 483 -25.20 -0.23 25.34
C ARG A 483 -23.72 0.03 25.04
N ASP A 484 -23.30 -0.26 23.82
CA ASP A 484 -21.91 -0.14 23.40
C ASP A 484 -21.54 1.31 23.01
N ASN A 485 -22.51 2.17 22.70
CA ASN A 485 -22.31 3.52 22.12
C ASN A 485 -23.11 4.61 22.86
N LYS A 486 -23.21 4.52 24.20
CA LYS A 486 -24.15 5.32 25.03
C LYS A 486 -24.09 6.84 24.84
N THR A 487 -22.91 7.40 24.54
CA THR A 487 -22.72 8.86 24.39
C THR A 487 -23.02 9.37 22.99
N GLU A 488 -22.91 8.52 21.97
CA GLU A 488 -23.00 8.91 20.55
C GLU A 488 -24.36 8.58 19.93
N ALA A 489 -25.08 7.61 20.49
CA ALA A 489 -26.30 7.08 19.89
C ALA A 489 -27.53 7.99 20.10
N ASN A 490 -27.45 9.02 20.95
CA ASN A 490 -28.57 9.90 21.23
C ASN A 490 -28.86 10.84 20.04
N GLY A 491 -30.08 10.79 19.51
CA GLY A 491 -30.51 11.54 18.33
C GLY A 491 -30.48 10.75 17.02
N GLN A 492 -29.87 9.55 17.01
CA GLN A 492 -29.66 8.79 15.78
C GLN A 492 -30.93 8.09 15.27
N LYS A 493 -31.12 8.14 13.96
CA LYS A 493 -32.01 7.35 13.11
C LYS A 493 -31.22 6.17 12.53
N LEU A 494 -31.69 4.97 12.78
CA LEU A 494 -31.04 3.71 12.44
C LEU A 494 -31.94 2.91 11.49
N LEU A 495 -31.33 2.21 10.55
CA LEU A 495 -31.98 1.20 9.72
C LEU A 495 -31.46 -0.19 10.14
N VAL A 496 -32.34 -1.02 10.67
CA VAL A 496 -32.02 -2.38 11.09
C VAL A 496 -32.47 -3.34 10.00
N LEU A 497 -31.53 -4.11 9.45
CA LEU A 497 -31.73 -5.12 8.42
C LEU A 497 -31.48 -6.51 9.02
N ASP A 498 -32.55 -7.24 9.32
CA ASP A 498 -32.48 -8.59 9.87
C ASP A 498 -32.73 -9.64 8.78
N LEU A 499 -31.66 -10.24 8.25
CA LEU A 499 -31.75 -11.34 7.31
C LEU A 499 -31.62 -12.67 8.06
N GLY A 500 -32.75 -13.14 8.56
CA GLY A 500 -32.89 -14.38 9.29
C GLY A 500 -32.77 -15.64 8.43
N GLY A 501 -33.09 -16.78 9.04
CA GLY A 501 -33.06 -18.08 8.37
C GLY A 501 -34.13 -18.24 7.28
N GLY A 502 -35.24 -17.50 7.36
CA GLY A 502 -36.32 -17.62 6.37
C GLY A 502 -37.16 -16.36 6.17
N THR A 503 -36.80 -15.23 6.80
CA THR A 503 -37.45 -13.93 6.65
C THR A 503 -36.38 -12.84 6.57
N PHE A 504 -36.75 -11.71 5.94
CA PHE A 504 -35.97 -10.50 5.89
C PHE A 504 -36.81 -9.38 6.50
N ASP A 505 -36.38 -8.83 7.62
CA ASP A 505 -37.11 -7.81 8.34
C ASP A 505 -36.30 -6.50 8.34
N VAL A 506 -36.97 -5.38 8.08
CA VAL A 506 -36.42 -4.03 8.04
C VAL A 506 -37.09 -3.20 9.13
N SER A 507 -36.33 -2.42 9.90
CA SER A 507 -36.90 -1.49 10.88
C SER A 507 -36.18 -0.16 10.87
N VAL A 508 -36.91 0.94 10.82
CA VAL A 508 -36.38 2.29 11.01
C VAL A 508 -36.58 2.68 12.47
N VAL A 509 -35.52 3.08 13.14
CA VAL A 509 -35.50 3.27 14.59
C VAL A 509 -34.83 4.58 14.93
N LYS A 510 -35.48 5.45 15.70
CA LYS A 510 -34.89 6.68 16.23
C LYS A 510 -34.59 6.54 17.71
N ILE A 511 -33.44 7.02 18.15
CA ILE A 511 -33.01 7.02 19.53
C ILE A 511 -33.14 8.42 20.11
N GLU A 512 -33.85 8.57 21.22
CA GLU A 512 -34.01 9.85 21.91
C GLU A 512 -33.86 9.68 23.43
N GLN A 513 -32.84 10.30 24.02
CA GLN A 513 -32.52 10.25 25.45
C GLN A 513 -32.49 8.81 26.01
N LEU A 514 -31.85 7.89 25.28
CA LEU A 514 -31.80 6.44 25.54
C LEU A 514 -33.13 5.67 25.35
N ASN A 515 -34.20 6.33 24.90
CA ASN A 515 -35.42 5.66 24.44
C ASN A 515 -35.25 5.18 23.00
N ILE A 516 -35.74 3.97 22.72
CA ILE A 516 -35.72 3.37 21.37
C ILE A 516 -37.12 3.50 20.77
N ASN A 517 -37.28 4.38 19.79
CA ASN A 517 -38.53 4.58 19.07
C ASN A 517 -38.45 3.88 17.71
N VAL A 518 -39.14 2.75 17.56
CA VAL A 518 -39.29 2.09 16.25
C VAL A 518 -40.33 2.87 15.46
N ILE A 519 -39.91 3.54 14.39
CA ILE A 519 -40.74 4.44 13.57
C ILE A 519 -41.54 3.64 12.55
N SER A 520 -40.86 2.74 11.84
CA SER A 520 -41.49 1.88 10.85
C SER A 520 -40.83 0.50 10.84
N VAL A 521 -41.57 -0.47 10.33
CA VAL A 521 -41.10 -1.82 10.07
C VAL A 521 -41.59 -2.17 8.67
N ASN A 522 -40.76 -2.81 7.85
CA ASN A 522 -41.14 -3.48 6.58
C ASN A 522 -40.42 -4.85 6.50
N GLY A 523 -40.72 -5.73 5.55
CA GLY A 523 -40.01 -7.00 5.42
C GLY A 523 -40.58 -7.93 4.35
N ASP A 524 -39.86 -9.00 4.06
CA ASP A 524 -40.25 -10.08 3.14
C ASP A 524 -40.24 -11.43 3.88
N ARG A 525 -41.42 -12.05 3.94
CA ARG A 525 -41.66 -13.31 4.66
C ARG A 525 -41.12 -14.57 3.95
N HIS A 526 -40.68 -14.41 2.69
CA HIS A 526 -40.15 -15.47 1.83
C HIS A 526 -38.79 -15.06 1.25
N LEU A 527 -37.97 -14.39 2.06
CA LEU A 527 -36.62 -13.97 1.72
C LEU A 527 -35.70 -14.12 2.93
N GLY A 528 -35.01 -15.25 3.04
CA GLY A 528 -34.06 -15.51 4.10
C GLY A 528 -33.00 -16.52 3.70
N GLY A 529 -32.19 -16.94 4.67
CA GLY A 529 -31.08 -17.86 4.47
C GLY A 529 -31.44 -19.13 3.68
N CYS A 530 -32.61 -19.71 3.95
CA CYS A 530 -33.10 -20.93 3.30
C CYS A 530 -33.45 -20.73 1.83
N ASP A 531 -33.83 -19.52 1.42
CA ASP A 531 -34.15 -19.20 0.01
C ASP A 531 -32.85 -19.17 -0.81
N PHE A 532 -31.77 -18.61 -0.24
CA PHE A 532 -30.43 -18.71 -0.81
C PHE A 532 -29.93 -20.17 -0.86
N ASP A 533 -30.22 -20.97 0.17
CA ASP A 533 -29.91 -22.41 0.15
C ASP A 533 -30.67 -23.14 -0.96
N GLY A 534 -31.92 -22.76 -1.20
CA GLY A 534 -32.77 -23.28 -2.27
C GLY A 534 -32.21 -22.99 -3.67
N VAL A 535 -31.64 -21.81 -3.89
CA VAL A 535 -30.97 -21.48 -5.16
C VAL A 535 -29.77 -22.39 -5.43
N VAL A 536 -28.93 -22.60 -4.40
CA VAL A 536 -27.76 -23.50 -4.50
C VAL A 536 -28.21 -24.96 -4.65
N LEU A 537 -29.29 -25.35 -3.99
CA LEU A 537 -29.90 -26.68 -4.12
C LEU A 537 -30.37 -26.94 -5.55
N ASN A 538 -31.12 -26.01 -6.14
CA ASN A 538 -31.64 -26.15 -7.52
C ASN A 538 -30.49 -26.24 -8.53
N PHE A 539 -29.44 -25.43 -8.35
CA PHE A 539 -28.22 -25.55 -9.15
C PHE A 539 -27.58 -26.94 -9.00
N ALA A 540 -27.42 -27.42 -7.78
CA ALA A 540 -26.83 -28.72 -7.52
C ALA A 540 -27.66 -29.86 -8.13
N ILE A 541 -28.99 -29.83 -8.00
CA ILE A 541 -29.88 -30.83 -8.63
C ILE A 541 -29.71 -30.83 -10.16
N GLY A 542 -29.68 -29.65 -10.77
CA GLY A 542 -29.45 -29.50 -12.22
C GLY A 542 -28.11 -30.08 -12.68
N GLU A 543 -27.03 -29.79 -11.95
CA GLU A 543 -25.70 -30.32 -12.26
C GLU A 543 -25.59 -31.84 -12.01
N ILE A 544 -26.25 -32.37 -10.97
CA ILE A 544 -26.33 -33.82 -10.73
C ILE A 544 -27.00 -34.52 -11.92
N MET A 545 -28.16 -34.00 -12.35
CA MET A 545 -28.89 -34.55 -13.48
C MET A 545 -28.09 -34.42 -14.78
N LYS A 546 -27.40 -33.30 -14.99
CA LYS A 546 -26.59 -33.06 -16.19
C LYS A 546 -25.39 -34.00 -16.27
N LYS A 547 -24.59 -34.08 -15.20
CA LYS A 547 -23.29 -34.78 -15.14
C LYS A 547 -23.42 -36.27 -14.83
N TYR A 548 -24.31 -36.65 -13.92
CA TYR A 548 -24.43 -38.04 -13.45
C TYR A 548 -25.72 -38.72 -13.89
N LYS A 549 -26.66 -38.00 -14.55
CA LYS A 549 -27.96 -38.54 -15.00
C LYS A 549 -28.83 -39.10 -13.88
N ILE A 550 -28.65 -38.62 -12.65
CA ILE A 550 -29.40 -39.04 -11.46
C ILE A 550 -30.50 -38.02 -11.17
N ASP A 551 -31.76 -38.46 -11.14
CA ASP A 551 -32.88 -37.64 -10.69
C ASP A 551 -33.06 -37.78 -9.17
N VAL A 552 -32.56 -36.80 -8.42
CA VAL A 552 -32.68 -36.75 -6.96
C VAL A 552 -34.03 -36.15 -6.49
N SER A 553 -34.87 -35.64 -7.39
CA SER A 553 -36.10 -34.92 -7.03
C SER A 553 -37.14 -35.79 -6.30
N LYS A 554 -37.07 -37.12 -6.50
CA LYS A 554 -38.01 -38.10 -5.92
C LYS A 554 -37.49 -38.76 -4.63
N ASP A 555 -36.23 -38.53 -4.25
CA ASP A 555 -35.63 -39.07 -3.03
C ASP A 555 -35.52 -38.00 -1.94
N SER A 556 -36.47 -38.02 -1.00
CA SER A 556 -36.53 -37.08 0.11
C SER A 556 -35.32 -37.18 1.05
N LYS A 557 -34.70 -38.37 1.19
CA LYS A 557 -33.49 -38.56 1.99
C LYS A 557 -32.26 -37.96 1.27
N ALA A 558 -32.18 -38.08 -0.06
CA ALA A 558 -31.13 -37.45 -0.86
C ALA A 558 -31.22 -35.92 -0.83
N ILE A 559 -32.42 -35.36 -1.01
CA ILE A 559 -32.65 -33.90 -0.96
C ILE A 559 -32.25 -33.34 0.41
N ALA A 560 -32.62 -34.01 1.51
CA ALA A 560 -32.25 -33.57 2.85
C ALA A 560 -30.73 -33.53 3.06
N ARG A 561 -29.99 -34.54 2.57
CA ARG A 561 -28.52 -34.57 2.61
C ARG A 561 -27.91 -33.45 1.76
N LEU A 562 -28.46 -33.21 0.57
CA LEU A 562 -27.99 -32.17 -0.35
C LEU A 562 -28.21 -30.76 0.21
N LYS A 563 -29.38 -30.47 0.81
CA LYS A 563 -29.68 -29.17 1.46
C LYS A 563 -28.60 -28.77 2.46
N ILE A 564 -28.14 -29.69 3.31
CA ILE A 564 -27.10 -29.42 4.31
C ILE A 564 -25.74 -29.11 3.66
N LYS A 565 -25.43 -29.77 2.54
CA LYS A 565 -24.19 -29.51 1.80
C LYS A 565 -24.26 -28.18 1.06
N CYS A 566 -25.43 -27.81 0.53
CA CYS A 566 -25.68 -26.52 -0.10
C CYS A 566 -25.56 -25.37 0.91
N GLU A 567 -26.12 -25.49 2.12
CA GLU A 567 -25.95 -24.48 3.18
C GLU A 567 -24.47 -24.30 3.55
N LYS A 568 -23.74 -25.42 3.70
CA LYS A 568 -22.28 -25.38 3.94
C LYS A 568 -21.55 -24.68 2.80
N ALA A 569 -21.87 -25.02 1.54
CA ALA A 569 -21.26 -24.39 0.38
C ALA A 569 -21.57 -22.89 0.32
N LYS A 570 -22.80 -22.46 0.60
CA LYS A 570 -23.18 -21.04 0.73
C LYS A 570 -22.31 -20.32 1.77
N ARG A 571 -22.13 -20.93 2.96
CA ARG A 571 -21.29 -20.36 4.03
C ARG A 571 -19.81 -20.30 3.63
N THR A 572 -19.31 -21.31 2.93
CA THR A 572 -17.95 -21.29 2.35
C THR A 572 -17.80 -20.16 1.34
N LEU A 573 -18.79 -19.96 0.45
CA LEU A 573 -18.78 -18.89 -0.55
C LEU A 573 -18.82 -17.48 0.05
N SER A 574 -19.28 -17.32 1.30
CA SER A 574 -19.17 -16.06 2.05
C SER A 574 -17.72 -15.64 2.35
N ILE A 575 -16.76 -16.55 2.25
CA ILE A 575 -15.35 -16.34 2.59
C ILE A 575 -14.44 -16.69 1.39
N ASP A 576 -14.65 -17.85 0.77
CA ASP A 576 -13.86 -18.40 -0.33
C ASP A 576 -14.50 -18.14 -1.70
N GLN A 577 -13.70 -18.16 -2.76
CA GLN A 577 -14.17 -17.94 -4.14
C GLN A 577 -14.89 -19.14 -4.75
N ASN A 578 -14.66 -20.34 -4.21
CA ASN A 578 -15.25 -21.57 -4.70
C ASN A 578 -15.68 -22.45 -3.52
N ALA A 579 -16.75 -23.20 -3.70
CA ALA A 579 -17.20 -24.21 -2.75
C ALA A 579 -17.50 -25.52 -3.46
N ARG A 580 -17.24 -26.63 -2.76
CA ARG A 580 -17.52 -27.99 -3.23
C ARG A 580 -18.71 -28.56 -2.47
N ILE A 581 -19.66 -29.11 -3.21
CA ILE A 581 -20.83 -29.81 -2.70
C ILE A 581 -20.58 -31.30 -2.95
N ILE A 582 -20.31 -32.03 -1.87
CA ILE A 582 -20.02 -33.46 -1.91
C ILE A 582 -21.15 -34.22 -1.20
N VAL A 583 -21.89 -35.02 -1.95
CA VAL A 583 -22.96 -35.90 -1.46
C VAL A 583 -22.66 -37.33 -1.88
N GLY A 584 -22.48 -38.19 -0.89
CA GLY A 584 -22.24 -39.61 -1.12
C GLY A 584 -23.51 -40.43 -1.22
N SER A 585 -23.39 -41.61 -1.82
CA SER A 585 -24.42 -42.64 -1.89
C SER A 585 -25.76 -42.19 -2.49
N LEU A 586 -25.71 -41.61 -3.70
CA LEU A 586 -26.90 -41.34 -4.51
C LEU A 586 -27.16 -42.52 -5.43
N ARG A 587 -28.39 -43.06 -5.41
CA ARG A 587 -28.77 -44.19 -6.25
C ARG A 587 -29.22 -43.71 -7.62
N ASN A 588 -28.58 -44.21 -8.66
CA ASN A 588 -28.99 -43.95 -10.02
C ASN A 588 -30.27 -44.75 -10.34
N SER A 589 -31.29 -44.05 -10.83
CA SER A 589 -32.61 -44.61 -11.15
C SER A 589 -32.61 -45.50 -12.39
N VAL A 590 -31.57 -45.43 -13.23
CA VAL A 590 -31.46 -46.17 -14.50
C VAL A 590 -30.73 -47.51 -14.34
N ASN A 591 -29.63 -47.54 -13.59
CA ASN A 591 -28.77 -48.74 -13.44
C ASN A 591 -28.63 -49.25 -11.99
N ALA A 592 -29.35 -48.65 -11.03
CA ALA A 592 -29.30 -48.97 -9.60
C ALA A 592 -27.93 -48.80 -8.91
N GLU A 593 -26.95 -48.18 -9.57
CA GLU A 593 -25.60 -47.94 -9.05
C GLU A 593 -25.59 -46.84 -7.99
N ILE A 594 -24.69 -46.96 -7.01
CA ILE A 594 -24.52 -45.99 -5.92
C ILE A 594 -23.30 -45.14 -6.26
N VAL A 595 -23.51 -43.84 -6.45
CA VAL A 595 -22.47 -42.90 -6.89
C VAL A 595 -22.27 -41.79 -5.87
N ASP A 596 -21.01 -41.44 -5.62
CA ASP A 596 -20.64 -40.24 -4.87
C ASP A 596 -20.51 -39.06 -5.83
N VAL A 597 -21.25 -37.98 -5.53
CA VAL A 597 -21.33 -36.81 -6.40
C VAL A 597 -20.57 -35.65 -5.80
N GLU A 598 -19.64 -35.10 -6.58
CA GLU A 598 -18.97 -33.83 -6.34
C GLU A 598 -19.36 -32.79 -7.40
N ILE A 599 -19.78 -31.61 -6.93
CA ILE A 599 -20.13 -30.43 -7.73
C ILE A 599 -19.37 -29.23 -7.16
N SER A 600 -18.82 -28.39 -8.03
CA SER A 600 -18.21 -27.12 -7.64
C SER A 600 -19.10 -25.95 -8.04
N ILE A 601 -19.20 -24.95 -7.18
CA ILE A 601 -19.85 -23.66 -7.47
C ILE A 601 -18.87 -22.54 -7.14
N SER A 602 -18.74 -21.56 -8.04
CA SER A 602 -17.96 -20.34 -7.80
C SER A 602 -18.84 -19.24 -7.22
N ARG A 603 -18.23 -18.29 -6.50
CA ARG A 603 -18.93 -17.12 -5.95
C ARG A 603 -19.60 -16.29 -7.03
N ALA A 604 -18.91 -16.09 -8.17
CA ALA A 604 -19.50 -15.38 -9.31
C ALA A 604 -20.79 -16.05 -9.78
N LYS A 605 -20.78 -17.39 -9.92
CA LYS A 605 -21.97 -18.13 -10.34
C LYS A 605 -23.08 -18.08 -9.30
N PHE A 606 -22.74 -18.20 -8.01
CA PHE A 606 -23.68 -18.05 -6.90
C PHE A 606 -24.35 -16.66 -6.92
N ASN A 607 -23.56 -15.58 -7.06
CA ASN A 607 -24.07 -14.21 -7.14
C ASN A 607 -25.03 -14.04 -8.32
N THR A 608 -24.70 -14.58 -9.50
CA THR A 608 -25.60 -14.57 -10.67
C THR A 608 -26.93 -15.27 -10.38
N LEU A 609 -26.89 -16.44 -9.75
CA LEU A 609 -28.09 -17.23 -9.46
C LEU A 609 -28.97 -16.56 -8.38
N CYS A 610 -28.36 -15.89 -7.42
CA CYS A 610 -29.06 -15.21 -6.32
C CYS A 610 -29.52 -13.78 -6.65
N LYS A 611 -29.18 -13.25 -7.83
CA LYS A 611 -29.57 -11.90 -8.28
C LYS A 611 -31.06 -11.57 -8.05
N PRO A 612 -32.03 -12.45 -8.38
CA PRO A 612 -33.45 -12.15 -8.15
C PRO A 612 -33.82 -12.02 -6.66
N LEU A 613 -33.14 -12.77 -5.78
CA LEU A 613 -33.35 -12.65 -4.33
C LEU A 613 -32.74 -11.35 -3.79
N PHE A 614 -31.62 -10.92 -4.36
CA PHE A 614 -30.99 -9.66 -4.02
C PHE A 614 -31.82 -8.44 -4.43
N GLU A 615 -32.44 -8.48 -5.61
CA GLU A 615 -33.32 -7.40 -6.09
C GLU A 615 -34.57 -7.23 -5.20
N ARG A 616 -35.06 -8.32 -4.58
CA ARG A 616 -36.20 -8.29 -3.65
C ARG A 616 -35.92 -7.60 -2.31
N ILE A 617 -34.66 -7.38 -1.95
CA ILE A 617 -34.27 -6.70 -0.69
C ILE A 617 -34.68 -5.21 -0.71
N ASN A 618 -34.62 -4.58 -1.88
CA ASN A 618 -34.78 -3.13 -2.00
C ASN A 618 -36.22 -2.67 -1.72
N GLY A 619 -37.22 -3.43 -2.14
CA GLY A 619 -38.64 -3.08 -1.95
C GLY A 619 -38.97 -2.82 -0.48
N PRO A 620 -38.74 -3.79 0.43
CA PRO A 620 -38.96 -3.60 1.85
C PRO A 620 -38.18 -2.42 2.46
N ILE A 621 -36.94 -2.19 2.04
CA ILE A 621 -36.15 -1.05 2.54
C ILE A 621 -36.82 0.28 2.16
N MET A 622 -37.20 0.43 0.89
CA MET A 622 -37.82 1.65 0.39
C MET A 622 -39.19 1.91 1.02
N GLU A 623 -39.99 0.87 1.23
CA GLU A 623 -41.28 0.99 1.90
C GLU A 623 -41.12 1.35 3.38
N ALA A 624 -40.17 0.74 4.11
CA ALA A 624 -39.90 1.11 5.50
C ALA A 624 -39.49 2.59 5.64
N LEU A 625 -38.63 3.07 4.75
CA LEU A 625 -38.18 4.47 4.74
C LEU A 625 -39.34 5.41 4.44
N LYS A 626 -40.13 5.08 3.40
CA LYS A 626 -41.33 5.85 3.03
C LYS A 626 -42.34 5.94 4.17
N ASP A 627 -42.61 4.83 4.86
CA ASP A 627 -43.52 4.78 6.00
C ASP A 627 -42.98 5.53 7.22
N ALA A 628 -41.66 5.65 7.35
CA ALA A 628 -41.00 6.49 8.35
C ALA A 628 -40.96 7.97 7.97
N HIS A 629 -41.45 8.33 6.77
CA HIS A 629 -41.27 9.67 6.17
C HIS A 629 -39.80 10.10 6.12
N PHE A 630 -38.90 9.14 5.92
CA PHE A 630 -37.46 9.35 5.82
C PHE A 630 -36.99 8.92 4.43
N ASP A 631 -36.02 9.64 3.90
CA ASP A 631 -35.24 9.17 2.77
C ASP A 631 -34.08 8.29 3.26
N ILE A 632 -33.44 7.55 2.36
CA ILE A 632 -32.25 6.76 2.72
C ILE A 632 -31.15 7.64 3.35
N ASN A 633 -31.08 8.91 2.93
CA ASN A 633 -30.13 9.92 3.41
C ASN A 633 -30.43 10.39 4.84
N ASP A 634 -31.65 10.18 5.34
CA ASP A 634 -32.00 10.50 6.73
C ASP A 634 -31.45 9.47 7.73
N ILE A 635 -30.89 8.35 7.28
CA ILE A 635 -30.48 7.25 8.15
C ILE A 635 -29.02 7.41 8.58
N ASP A 636 -28.79 7.70 9.85
CA ASP A 636 -27.45 7.85 10.42
C ASP A 636 -26.65 6.53 10.44
N LYS A 637 -27.33 5.37 10.54
CA LYS A 637 -26.64 4.07 10.66
C LYS A 637 -27.42 2.87 10.19
N VAL A 638 -26.72 1.88 9.62
CA VAL A 638 -27.32 0.58 9.29
C VAL A 638 -26.82 -0.54 10.18
N ILE A 639 -27.71 -1.20 10.91
CA ILE A 639 -27.44 -2.40 11.71
C ILE A 639 -27.88 -3.63 10.92
N THR A 640 -26.97 -4.57 10.65
CA THR A 640 -27.36 -5.87 10.06
C THR A 640 -27.38 -6.96 11.09
N VAL A 641 -28.45 -7.75 11.08
CA VAL A 641 -28.73 -8.86 11.98
C VAL A 641 -28.93 -10.14 11.16
N GLY A 642 -28.49 -11.28 11.68
CA GLY A 642 -28.68 -12.59 11.06
C GLY A 642 -27.47 -13.09 10.25
N GLY A 643 -27.19 -14.38 10.33
CA GLY A 643 -25.99 -14.99 9.74
C GLY A 643 -25.92 -14.90 8.22
N SER A 644 -27.07 -14.85 7.55
CA SER A 644 -27.19 -14.76 6.09
C SER A 644 -26.73 -13.40 5.56
N THR A 645 -26.69 -12.36 6.40
CA THR A 645 -26.11 -11.05 6.04
C THR A 645 -24.60 -11.13 5.73
N ASN A 646 -23.94 -12.24 6.08
CA ASN A 646 -22.53 -12.47 5.76
C ASN A 646 -22.27 -12.93 4.32
N VAL A 647 -23.31 -13.27 3.55
CA VAL A 647 -23.15 -13.55 2.12
C VAL A 647 -22.55 -12.32 1.44
N VAL A 648 -21.44 -12.50 0.72
CA VAL A 648 -20.69 -11.37 0.15
C VAL A 648 -21.57 -10.50 -0.72
N ALA A 649 -22.46 -11.07 -1.53
CA ALA A 649 -23.39 -10.27 -2.32
C ALA A 649 -24.42 -9.48 -1.49
N PHE A 650 -24.80 -9.93 -0.28
CA PHE A 650 -25.57 -9.11 0.66
C PHE A 650 -24.72 -8.00 1.29
N LYS A 651 -23.42 -8.25 1.51
CA LYS A 651 -22.43 -7.21 1.85
C LYS A 651 -22.12 -6.28 0.67
N GLU A 652 -22.34 -6.71 -0.57
CA GLU A 652 -22.20 -5.90 -1.79
C GLU A 652 -23.48 -5.11 -2.09
N ILE A 653 -24.64 -5.56 -1.60
CA ILE A 653 -25.89 -4.75 -1.55
C ILE A 653 -25.76 -3.62 -0.52
N ARG A 654 -24.72 -3.66 0.32
CA ARG A 654 -24.23 -2.46 0.99
C ARG A 654 -23.31 -1.69 0.04
N ILE A 655 -23.79 -0.52 -0.37
CA ILE A 655 -23.28 0.74 0.18
C ILE A 655 -21.90 0.55 0.84
N ASN A 656 -20.86 0.64 0.01
CA ASN A 656 -19.49 1.08 0.31
C ASN A 656 -18.48 0.15 1.03
N GLY A 657 -17.32 -0.11 0.40
CA GLY A 657 -16.06 -0.45 1.10
C GLY A 657 -15.34 0.82 1.60
N PRO A 658 -14.21 0.75 2.35
CA PRO A 658 -13.62 1.91 3.04
C PRO A 658 -13.36 3.12 2.15
N ILE A 659 -12.94 2.90 0.89
CA ILE A 659 -12.78 3.99 -0.08
C ILE A 659 -14.14 4.52 -0.53
N MET A 660 -15.10 3.66 -0.87
CA MET A 660 -16.45 4.10 -1.23
C MET A 660 -17.20 4.72 -0.05
N GLU A 661 -16.89 4.32 1.19
CA GLU A 661 -17.50 4.79 2.44
C GLU A 661 -17.07 6.21 2.65
N ALA A 662 -15.76 6.42 2.56
CA ALA A 662 -15.20 7.72 2.75
C ALA A 662 -15.26 8.63 1.51
N LEU A 663 -15.45 8.08 0.31
CA LEU A 663 -15.89 8.81 -0.89
C LEU A 663 -17.32 9.32 -0.72
N LYS A 664 -18.21 8.50 -0.13
CA LYS A 664 -19.56 8.96 0.22
C LYS A 664 -19.57 9.99 1.36
N ASP A 665 -18.75 9.82 2.39
CA ASP A 665 -18.54 10.84 3.44
C ASP A 665 -18.08 12.21 2.86
N ALA A 666 -17.55 12.21 1.64
CA ALA A 666 -17.00 13.39 0.98
C ALA A 666 -17.91 14.03 -0.08
N HIS A 667 -19.07 13.43 -0.38
CA HIS A 667 -19.91 13.76 -1.56
C HIS A 667 -19.17 13.65 -2.89
N PHE A 668 -18.26 12.70 -2.97
CA PHE A 668 -17.44 12.49 -4.15
C PHE A 668 -17.90 11.22 -4.86
N ASP A 669 -18.43 11.33 -6.09
CA ASP A 669 -18.77 10.16 -6.89
C ASP A 669 -17.49 9.62 -7.51
N ILE A 670 -17.31 8.30 -7.48
CA ILE A 670 -16.24 7.64 -8.22
C ILE A 670 -16.35 7.88 -9.74
N ASN A 671 -17.55 8.28 -10.20
CA ASN A 671 -17.78 8.76 -11.55
C ASN A 671 -17.11 10.09 -11.86
N ASP A 672 -16.86 10.94 -10.85
CA ASP A 672 -16.21 12.26 -11.02
C ASP A 672 -14.74 12.16 -11.38
N ILE A 673 -14.09 11.00 -11.18
CA ILE A 673 -12.74 10.74 -11.69
C ILE A 673 -12.86 10.14 -13.08
N ASP A 674 -12.44 10.85 -14.12
CA ASP A 674 -12.46 10.35 -15.49
C ASP A 674 -11.44 9.24 -15.70
N LYS A 675 -10.23 9.40 -15.13
CA LYS A 675 -9.12 8.46 -15.31
C LYS A 675 -8.28 8.29 -14.06
N VAL A 676 -7.74 7.09 -13.87
CA VAL A 676 -6.82 6.73 -12.80
C VAL A 676 -5.45 6.44 -13.41
N ILE A 677 -4.44 7.20 -13.01
CA ILE A 677 -3.04 7.00 -13.38
C ILE A 677 -2.35 6.25 -12.24
N THR A 678 -1.69 5.13 -12.55
CA THR A 678 -0.84 4.41 -11.60
C THR A 678 0.61 4.54 -12.01
N VAL A 679 1.46 5.10 -11.14
CA VAL A 679 2.90 5.27 -11.35
C VAL A 679 3.71 4.71 -10.18
N GLY A 680 4.99 4.47 -10.39
CA GLY A 680 5.85 3.79 -9.42
C GLY A 680 5.82 2.27 -9.60
N GLY A 681 7.00 1.65 -9.60
CA GLY A 681 7.16 0.23 -9.94
C GLY A 681 6.37 -0.75 -9.07
N SER A 682 6.05 -0.39 -7.82
CA SER A 682 5.27 -1.25 -6.92
C SER A 682 3.79 -1.30 -7.29
N THR A 683 3.29 -0.38 -8.12
CA THR A 683 1.93 -0.50 -8.71
C THR A 683 1.77 -1.71 -9.62
N ASN A 684 2.89 -2.33 -10.06
CA ASN A 684 2.85 -3.55 -10.85
C ASN A 684 2.35 -4.77 -10.08
N VAL A 685 2.38 -4.72 -8.74
CA VAL A 685 1.93 -5.80 -7.86
C VAL A 685 0.43 -6.08 -8.07
N VAL A 686 0.09 -7.36 -8.26
CA VAL A 686 -1.27 -7.79 -8.61
C VAL A 686 -2.30 -7.38 -7.56
N ALA A 687 -1.99 -7.54 -6.27
CA ALA A 687 -2.90 -7.13 -5.20
C ALA A 687 -3.20 -5.62 -5.20
N PHE A 688 -2.22 -4.77 -5.54
CA PHE A 688 -2.45 -3.34 -5.72
C PHE A 688 -3.42 -3.08 -6.86
N LYS A 689 -3.19 -3.70 -8.03
CA LYS A 689 -4.08 -3.60 -9.20
C LYS A 689 -5.49 -4.08 -8.88
N GLU A 690 -5.64 -5.15 -8.10
CA GLU A 690 -6.94 -5.65 -7.64
C GLU A 690 -7.66 -4.66 -6.70
N ILE A 691 -6.93 -4.01 -5.81
CA ILE A 691 -7.48 -2.95 -4.94
C ILE A 691 -7.98 -1.78 -5.78
N VAL A 692 -7.20 -1.31 -6.74
CA VAL A 692 -7.62 -0.22 -7.63
C VAL A 692 -8.86 -0.63 -8.44
N ARG A 693 -8.87 -1.84 -9.03
CA ARG A 693 -10.00 -2.38 -9.80
C ARG A 693 -11.26 -2.63 -8.99
N LYS A 694 -11.13 -2.83 -7.68
CA LYS A 694 -12.28 -2.95 -6.78
C LYS A 694 -13.11 -1.66 -6.75
N TYR A 695 -12.45 -0.53 -6.95
CA TYR A 695 -13.09 0.78 -6.88
C TYR A 695 -13.34 1.34 -8.29
N PHE A 696 -12.35 1.31 -9.18
CA PHE A 696 -12.45 1.92 -10.50
C PHE A 696 -12.60 0.85 -11.59
N PRO A 697 -13.55 1.03 -12.53
CA PRO A 697 -13.65 0.14 -13.68
C PRO A 697 -12.37 0.22 -14.53
N ASP A 698 -12.03 -0.90 -15.16
CA ASP A 698 -10.81 -1.05 -15.96
C ASP A 698 -10.68 0.00 -17.09
N SER A 699 -11.80 0.56 -17.59
CA SER A 699 -11.84 1.62 -18.60
C SER A 699 -11.33 2.98 -18.12
N LYS A 700 -11.31 3.21 -16.80
CA LYS A 700 -10.76 4.42 -16.18
C LYS A 700 -9.26 4.32 -15.94
N ILE A 701 -8.68 3.11 -15.85
CA ILE A 701 -7.25 2.94 -15.54
C ILE A 701 -6.39 3.19 -16.78
N VAL A 702 -5.47 4.15 -16.69
CA VAL A 702 -4.53 4.50 -17.75
C VAL A 702 -3.42 3.45 -17.81
N ARG A 703 -3.30 2.76 -18.95
CA ARG A 703 -2.28 1.71 -19.20
C ARG A 703 -1.21 2.10 -20.21
N SER A 704 -1.35 3.26 -20.85
CA SER A 704 -0.42 3.77 -21.86
C SER A 704 0.89 4.30 -21.26
N LEU A 705 0.92 4.59 -19.96
CA LEU A 705 2.11 5.05 -19.26
C LEU A 705 2.92 3.89 -18.71
N ASN A 706 4.24 3.94 -18.90
CA ASN A 706 5.17 3.07 -18.20
C ASN A 706 5.34 3.59 -16.76
N PRO A 707 4.96 2.82 -15.72
CA PRO A 707 5.01 3.29 -14.33
C PRO A 707 6.43 3.58 -13.83
N ASP A 708 7.46 3.01 -14.44
CA ASP A 708 8.87 3.21 -14.06
C ASP A 708 9.53 4.41 -14.78
N GLU A 709 8.95 4.89 -15.89
CA GLU A 709 9.57 5.94 -16.74
C GLU A 709 8.74 7.23 -16.82
N ALA A 710 7.43 7.18 -16.54
CA ALA A 710 6.50 8.29 -16.76
C ALA A 710 6.88 9.55 -15.97
N VAL A 711 7.39 9.39 -14.75
CA VAL A 711 7.81 10.49 -13.87
C VAL A 711 9.01 11.23 -14.47
N ALA A 712 10.08 10.53 -14.83
CA ALA A 712 11.25 11.14 -15.48
C ALA A 712 10.92 11.74 -16.84
N ALA A 713 10.04 11.09 -17.62
CA ALA A 713 9.57 11.62 -18.89
C ALA A 713 8.83 12.96 -18.72
N GLY A 714 7.93 13.04 -17.73
CA GLY A 714 7.22 14.27 -17.38
C GLY A 714 8.16 15.39 -16.90
N ALA A 715 9.13 15.04 -16.05
CA ALA A 715 10.16 15.96 -15.60
C ALA A 715 11.01 16.49 -16.76
N ALA A 716 11.32 15.66 -17.75
CA ALA A 716 12.10 16.06 -18.92
C ALA A 716 11.31 17.02 -19.83
N ILE A 717 10.01 16.76 -20.03
CA ILE A 717 9.09 17.69 -20.73
C ILE A 717 9.13 19.06 -20.03
N TYR A 718 8.93 19.07 -18.71
CA TYR A 718 8.90 20.32 -17.95
C TYR A 718 10.27 21.03 -17.93
N ALA A 719 11.37 20.29 -17.83
CA ALA A 719 12.73 20.83 -17.93
C ALA A 719 12.97 21.54 -19.26
N SER A 720 12.49 20.96 -20.37
CA SER A 720 12.62 21.58 -21.70
C SER A 720 11.85 22.90 -21.81
N GLU A 721 10.73 23.03 -21.10
CA GLU A 721 9.92 24.26 -21.08
C GLU A 721 10.58 25.38 -20.28
N MET A 722 11.32 25.03 -19.22
CA MET A 722 12.00 25.98 -18.34
C MET A 722 13.43 26.34 -18.78
N SER A 723 14.01 25.55 -19.68
CA SER A 723 15.36 25.80 -20.20
C SER A 723 15.44 27.11 -20.98
N SER A 724 16.64 27.69 -21.03
CA SER A 724 16.96 28.86 -21.85
C SER A 724 16.90 28.58 -23.36
N ASN A 725 16.93 27.30 -23.78
CA ASN A 725 17.06 26.88 -25.17
C ASN A 725 15.72 26.74 -25.92
N LYS A 726 15.28 27.85 -26.53
CA LYS A 726 13.98 28.00 -27.23
C LYS A 726 13.70 27.01 -28.38
N ASN A 727 14.69 26.31 -28.92
CA ASN A 727 14.53 25.46 -30.10
C ASN A 727 13.88 24.09 -29.82
N GLN A 728 13.67 23.73 -28.55
CA GLN A 728 13.15 22.41 -28.15
C GLN A 728 11.87 22.47 -27.30
N HIS A 729 11.27 23.65 -27.13
CA HIS A 729 10.12 23.82 -26.25
C HIS A 729 8.86 23.18 -26.82
N PHE A 730 8.10 22.56 -25.92
CA PHE A 730 6.69 22.26 -26.14
C PHE A 730 5.82 23.48 -25.84
N GLU A 731 4.51 23.35 -26.10
CA GLU A 731 3.55 24.35 -25.64
C GLU A 731 3.59 24.43 -24.10
N LYS A 732 3.61 25.64 -23.57
CA LYS A 732 3.82 25.90 -22.14
C LYS A 732 2.69 25.28 -21.30
N ILE A 733 3.06 24.43 -20.35
CA ILE A 733 2.15 23.87 -19.35
C ILE A 733 2.13 24.80 -18.14
N THR A 734 0.93 25.12 -17.65
CA THR A 734 0.75 25.86 -16.39
C THR A 734 0.47 24.86 -15.28
N LEU A 735 1.26 24.91 -14.21
CA LEU A 735 1.08 24.07 -13.03
C LEU A 735 0.49 24.91 -11.90
N ASN A 736 -0.69 24.53 -11.41
CA ASN A 736 -1.28 25.09 -10.21
C ASN A 736 -1.26 24.02 -9.12
N ASN A 737 -0.36 24.18 -8.15
CA ASN A 737 -0.10 23.17 -7.13
C ASN A 737 -0.69 23.59 -5.76
N VAL A 738 -0.60 22.71 -4.77
CA VAL A 738 -1.13 22.94 -3.43
C VAL A 738 -0.17 22.53 -2.30
N THR A 739 -0.39 23.04 -1.09
CA THR A 739 0.38 22.66 0.11
C THR A 739 0.00 21.24 0.58
N PRO A 740 0.96 20.34 0.89
CA PRO A 740 0.63 18.99 1.33
C PRO A 740 0.22 18.89 2.80
N LEU A 741 0.61 19.86 3.63
CA LEU A 741 0.35 19.88 5.07
C LEU A 741 -0.03 21.28 5.55
N PRO A 742 -0.81 21.41 6.63
CA PRO A 742 -1.05 22.70 7.26
C PRO A 742 0.23 23.29 7.85
N LEU A 743 0.36 24.61 7.79
CA LEU A 743 1.47 25.38 8.33
C LEU A 743 0.95 26.38 9.36
N GLY A 744 1.69 26.54 10.45
CA GLY A 744 1.24 27.36 11.57
C GLY A 744 2.34 27.68 12.55
N ILE A 745 1.97 28.33 13.66
CA ILE A 745 2.90 28.69 14.73
C ILE A 745 2.48 28.09 16.07
N LYS A 746 3.44 27.95 16.98
CA LYS A 746 3.18 27.69 18.39
C LYS A 746 2.46 28.88 19.02
N ILE A 747 1.36 28.60 19.70
CA ILE A 747 0.66 29.54 20.58
C ILE A 747 0.67 29.05 22.03
N SER A 748 0.10 29.84 22.94
CA SER A 748 -0.03 29.48 24.35
C SER A 748 -0.66 28.10 24.54
N GLY A 749 -0.22 27.36 25.56
CA GLY A 749 -0.67 25.99 25.84
C GLY A 749 -0.02 24.91 24.95
N ASN A 750 1.11 25.21 24.29
CA ASN A 750 1.83 24.27 23.39
C ASN A 750 0.95 23.73 22.25
N ARG A 751 0.01 24.54 21.77
CA ARG A 751 -0.85 24.22 20.63
C ARG A 751 -0.32 24.88 19.37
N MET A 752 -0.61 24.28 18.22
CA MET A 752 -0.36 24.87 16.92
C MET A 752 -1.59 25.68 16.48
N HIS A 753 -1.41 26.94 16.13
CA HIS A 753 -2.41 27.72 15.40
C HIS A 753 -2.06 27.71 13.91
N ARG A 754 -2.97 27.19 13.09
CA ARG A 754 -2.77 27.08 11.63
C ARG A 754 -2.96 28.45 10.98
N ILE A 755 -2.09 28.77 10.03
CA ILE A 755 -2.11 30.00 9.24
C ILE A 755 -2.42 29.68 7.78
N ILE A 756 -1.84 28.60 7.25
CA ILE A 756 -2.13 28.08 5.91
C ILE A 756 -2.61 26.64 6.07
N ASP A 757 -3.79 26.32 5.55
CA ASP A 757 -4.34 24.96 5.60
C ASP A 757 -3.70 24.04 4.55
N LYS A 758 -3.89 22.74 4.73
CA LYS A 758 -3.53 21.75 3.70
C LYS A 758 -4.34 22.03 2.42
N ASN A 759 -3.77 21.66 1.28
CA ASN A 759 -4.31 21.84 -0.06
C ASN A 759 -4.56 23.32 -0.45
N THR A 760 -3.92 24.28 0.23
CA THR A 760 -3.97 25.69 -0.18
C THR A 760 -3.18 25.86 -1.47
N ARG A 761 -3.77 26.51 -2.49
CA ARG A 761 -3.11 26.78 -3.78
C ARG A 761 -1.83 27.59 -3.59
N ILE A 762 -0.79 27.25 -4.33
CA ILE A 762 0.49 27.97 -4.33
C ILE A 762 0.79 28.57 -5.72
N PRO A 763 1.49 29.72 -5.80
CA PRO A 763 2.02 30.51 -4.67
C PRO A 763 0.93 31.21 -3.85
N THR A 764 1.18 31.43 -2.55
CA THR A 764 0.21 32.07 -1.64
C THR A 764 0.90 32.88 -0.55
N THR A 765 0.21 33.89 -0.02
CA THR A 765 0.62 34.65 1.17
C THR A 765 -0.55 34.77 2.12
N ALA A 766 -0.33 34.41 3.39
CA ALA A 766 -1.30 34.54 4.48
C ALA A 766 -0.71 35.40 5.61
N ILE A 767 -1.53 36.28 6.18
CA ILE A 767 -1.14 37.17 7.28
C ILE A 767 -2.09 36.92 8.45
N GLN A 768 -1.53 36.64 9.63
CA GLN A 768 -2.29 36.43 10.85
C GLN A 768 -1.81 37.35 11.97
N LYS A 769 -2.77 37.95 12.68
CA LYS A 769 -2.53 38.87 13.79
C LYS A 769 -2.38 38.12 15.11
N TYR A 770 -1.38 38.49 15.90
CA TYR A 770 -1.10 38.00 17.24
C TYR A 770 -0.79 39.16 18.19
N THR A 771 -0.74 38.86 19.49
CA THR A 771 -0.44 39.83 20.55
C THR A 771 0.41 39.20 21.66
N THR A 772 0.97 40.05 22.53
CA THR A 772 1.79 39.62 23.68
C THR A 772 0.95 39.02 24.79
N THR A 773 1.54 38.09 25.54
CA THR A 773 0.87 37.38 26.64
C THR A 773 1.22 37.92 28.03
N MET A 774 2.19 38.84 28.11
CA MET A 774 2.67 39.47 29.33
C MET A 774 2.77 40.99 29.15
N ASP A 775 2.57 41.73 30.24
CA ASP A 775 2.75 43.18 30.26
C ASP A 775 4.22 43.54 29.98
N ASN A 776 4.45 44.55 29.15
CA ASN A 776 5.77 45.06 28.80
C ASN A 776 6.74 44.00 28.21
N GLN A 777 6.20 42.96 27.57
CA GLN A 777 6.98 41.92 26.90
C GLN A 777 7.83 42.53 25.76
N THR A 778 9.16 42.38 25.84
CA THR A 778 10.11 42.99 24.89
C THR A 778 10.58 42.06 23.77
N GLU A 779 10.29 40.77 23.87
CA GLU A 779 10.63 39.76 22.86
C GLU A 779 9.54 38.69 22.71
N VAL A 780 9.39 38.13 21.50
CA VAL A 780 8.53 36.97 21.24
C VAL A 780 9.23 35.95 20.35
N GLU A 781 9.25 34.68 20.78
CA GLU A 781 9.72 33.56 19.96
C GLU A 781 8.57 33.06 19.08
N ILE A 782 8.79 33.04 17.77
CA ILE A 782 7.86 32.52 16.78
C ILE A 782 8.42 31.20 16.27
N ALA A 783 7.83 30.10 16.75
CA ALA A 783 8.18 28.75 16.33
C ALA A 783 7.16 28.22 15.32
N ILE A 784 7.63 27.78 14.16
CA ILE A 784 6.83 27.41 12.99
C ILE A 784 6.76 25.90 12.86
N TYR A 785 5.56 25.39 12.63
CA TYR A 785 5.26 23.97 12.56
C TYR A 785 4.52 23.63 11.28
N GLU A 786 4.67 22.38 10.86
CA GLU A 786 3.97 21.76 9.74
C GLU A 786 3.33 20.44 10.21
N GLY A 787 2.03 20.29 9.98
CA GLY A 787 1.30 19.07 10.32
C GLY A 787 -0.14 19.33 10.76
N SER A 788 -0.86 18.23 10.94
CA SER A 788 -2.29 18.24 11.28
C SER A 788 -2.57 18.07 12.77
N GLY A 789 -1.54 17.81 13.59
CA GLY A 789 -1.67 17.65 15.04
C GLY A 789 -2.14 18.93 15.72
N THR A 790 -2.82 18.79 16.85
CA THR A 790 -3.27 19.96 17.63
C THR A 790 -2.16 20.46 18.55
N LEU A 791 -1.37 19.53 19.10
CA LEU A 791 -0.23 19.83 19.95
C LEU A 791 1.03 19.98 19.09
N ILE A 792 1.92 20.90 19.47
CA ILE A 792 3.18 21.09 18.73
C ILE A 792 4.08 19.84 18.73
N THR A 793 3.92 18.94 19.70
CA THR A 793 4.64 17.66 19.81
C THR A 793 4.20 16.62 18.77
N GLU A 794 3.06 16.83 18.14
CA GLU A 794 2.51 15.96 17.08
C GLU A 794 2.85 16.47 15.68
N ASN A 795 3.55 17.61 15.58
CA ASN A 795 3.82 18.31 14.33
C ASN A 795 5.33 18.47 14.11
N ASN A 796 5.70 18.64 12.85
CA ASN A 796 7.10 18.85 12.46
C ASN A 796 7.48 20.31 12.73
N CYS A 797 8.44 20.54 13.63
CA CYS A 797 9.02 21.86 13.80
C CYS A 797 9.87 22.21 12.57
N LEU A 798 9.50 23.28 11.87
CA LEU A 798 10.24 23.75 10.69
C LEU A 798 11.37 24.70 11.08
N GLY A 799 11.18 25.52 12.10
CA GLY A 799 12.16 26.50 12.55
C GLY A 799 11.58 27.48 13.56
N LYS A 800 12.43 28.35 14.11
CA LYS A 800 12.01 29.40 15.04
C LYS A 800 12.86 30.65 14.89
N PHE A 801 12.29 31.81 15.20
CA PHE A 801 12.98 33.09 15.21
C PHE A 801 12.39 33.99 16.29
N THR A 802 13.18 34.94 16.80
CA THR A 802 12.74 35.85 17.85
C THR A 802 12.59 37.26 17.30
N LEU A 803 11.42 37.87 17.55
CA LEU A 803 11.19 39.29 17.32
C LEU A 803 11.50 40.02 18.64
N ASN A 804 12.62 40.74 18.65
CA ASN A 804 13.12 41.51 19.81
C ASN A 804 12.76 42.99 19.66
N ASP A 805 13.08 43.79 20.68
CA ASP A 805 12.87 45.25 20.70
C ASP A 805 11.40 45.64 20.48
N LEU A 806 10.49 44.88 21.08
CA LEU A 806 9.05 45.17 21.05
C LEU A 806 8.72 46.41 21.89
N SER A 807 7.73 47.18 21.45
CA SER A 807 7.20 48.30 22.25
C SER A 807 6.66 47.82 23.60
N LYS A 808 6.98 48.53 24.68
CA LYS A 808 6.51 48.21 26.03
C LYS A 808 5.05 48.64 26.20
N LEU A 809 4.14 47.71 25.95
CA LEU A 809 2.69 47.90 26.10
C LEU A 809 2.08 46.87 27.06
N PRO A 810 0.92 47.15 27.68
CA PRO A 810 0.13 46.16 28.40
C PRO A 810 -0.18 44.93 27.54
N LYS A 811 -0.34 43.78 28.19
CA LYS A 811 -0.73 42.51 27.56
C LYS A 811 -1.94 42.71 26.66
N GLY A 812 -1.88 42.17 25.45
CA GLY A 812 -3.00 42.21 24.51
C GLY A 812 -3.12 43.49 23.68
N GLN A 813 -2.32 44.52 23.95
CA GLN A 813 -2.38 45.79 23.20
C GLN A 813 -1.43 45.86 22.01
N LEU A 814 -0.37 45.05 22.00
CA LEU A 814 0.61 45.03 20.91
C LEU A 814 0.09 44.17 19.74
N GLU A 815 0.15 44.68 18.50
CA GLU A 815 -0.24 43.92 17.29
C GLU A 815 0.99 43.44 16.51
N ILE A 816 1.17 42.12 16.46
CA ILE A 816 2.21 41.42 15.70
C ILE A 816 1.58 40.75 14.50
N ASN A 817 1.97 41.17 13.29
CA ASN A 817 1.56 40.56 12.04
C ASN A 817 2.55 39.48 11.65
N VAL A 818 2.13 38.22 11.66
CA VAL A 818 2.91 37.09 11.18
C VAL A 818 2.46 36.72 9.77
N THR A 819 3.37 36.80 8.81
CA THR A 819 3.13 36.55 7.39
C THR A 819 3.82 35.28 6.96
N PHE A 820 3.08 34.34 6.36
CA PHE A 820 3.61 33.16 5.70
C PHE A 820 3.44 33.32 4.19
N SER A 821 4.52 33.19 3.43
CA SER A 821 4.53 33.23 1.97
C SER A 821 5.12 31.94 1.41
N ILE A 822 4.43 31.30 0.47
CA ILE A 822 4.88 30.07 -0.20
C ILE A 822 4.99 30.36 -1.69
N ASN A 823 6.15 30.04 -2.28
CA ASN A 823 6.39 30.26 -3.71
C ASN A 823 6.02 29.03 -4.58
N GLU A 824 6.24 29.12 -5.89
CA GLU A 824 5.94 28.06 -6.87
C GLU A 824 6.66 26.73 -6.58
N ASN A 825 7.83 26.77 -5.93
CA ASN A 825 8.59 25.58 -5.53
C ASN A 825 8.14 24.99 -4.17
N CYS A 826 6.99 25.43 -3.64
CA CYS A 826 6.50 25.11 -2.29
C CYS A 826 7.39 25.62 -1.14
N ILE A 827 8.33 26.54 -1.35
CA ILE A 827 9.24 27.00 -0.29
C ILE A 827 8.57 28.08 0.57
N LEU A 828 8.57 27.87 1.89
CA LEU A 828 7.99 28.79 2.89
C LEU A 828 8.97 29.88 3.33
N GLU A 829 8.51 31.12 3.28
CA GLU A 829 9.09 32.29 3.94
C GLU A 829 8.14 32.78 5.03
N ALA A 830 8.65 33.05 6.23
CA ALA A 830 7.83 33.51 7.34
C ALA A 830 8.39 34.77 7.98
N SER A 831 7.57 35.78 8.19
CA SER A 831 8.02 37.02 8.81
C SER A 831 7.08 37.52 9.87
N ALA A 832 7.60 38.30 10.80
CA ALA A 832 6.81 38.95 11.83
C ALA A 832 7.17 40.43 11.92
N VAL A 833 6.14 41.26 12.02
CA VAL A 833 6.28 42.71 12.08
C VAL A 833 5.39 43.24 13.20
N GLU A 834 5.97 44.05 14.09
CA GLU A 834 5.17 44.86 15.01
C GLU A 834 4.60 46.06 14.24
N SER A 835 3.28 46.24 14.35
CA SER A 835 2.56 47.23 13.54
C SER A 835 2.86 48.69 13.91
N ALA A 836 3.20 48.96 15.18
CA ALA A 836 3.33 50.33 15.71
C ALA A 836 4.67 51.00 15.42
N ASN A 837 5.78 50.26 15.51
CA ASN A 837 7.13 50.77 15.31
C ASN A 837 7.76 50.32 13.97
N GLY A 838 7.06 49.48 13.20
CA GLY A 838 7.55 48.92 11.93
C GLY A 838 8.74 47.97 12.10
N ASN A 839 9.06 47.56 13.33
CA ASN A 839 10.14 46.62 13.60
C ASN A 839 9.80 45.27 12.96
N ARG A 840 10.58 44.89 11.95
CA ARG A 840 10.39 43.69 11.15
C ARG A 840 11.54 42.72 11.39
N LYS A 841 11.18 41.50 11.79
CA LYS A 841 12.08 40.35 11.69
C LYS A 841 11.44 39.33 10.75
N SER A 842 12.12 39.07 9.65
CA SER A 842 11.76 37.98 8.74
C SER A 842 12.74 36.84 8.92
N ILE A 843 12.23 35.62 8.94
CA ILE A 843 13.03 34.44 8.65
C ILE A 843 12.52 33.89 7.32
N ARG A 844 13.37 33.88 6.30
CA ARG A 844 13.13 32.89 5.26
C ARG A 844 13.29 31.54 5.98
N ILE A 845 12.26 30.70 6.05
CA ILE A 845 12.44 29.33 6.54
C ILE A 845 13.18 28.57 5.44
N THR A 846 14.45 28.91 5.34
CA THR A 846 15.54 28.20 4.70
C THR A 846 16.34 27.47 5.79
N ARG A 847 15.70 27.14 6.93
CA ARG A 847 16.26 26.45 8.10
C ARG A 847 17.72 26.81 8.45
N GLU A 848 17.93 27.59 9.51
CA GLU A 848 19.22 27.62 10.23
C GLU A 848 19.62 26.26 10.82
N ASN A 849 18.72 25.25 10.85
CA ASN A 849 18.97 23.94 11.45
C ASN A 849 19.09 22.73 10.48
N VAL A 850 18.69 22.83 9.19
CA VAL A 850 18.79 21.68 8.24
C VAL A 850 19.20 22.06 6.81
N GLN A 851 19.09 23.32 6.39
CA GLN A 851 19.71 23.71 5.12
C GLN A 851 21.21 23.86 5.33
N PHE A 852 21.99 23.40 4.36
CA PHE A 852 23.40 23.74 4.31
C PHE A 852 23.51 25.23 3.98
N SER A 853 24.35 25.98 4.72
CA SER A 853 24.69 27.34 4.27
C SER A 853 25.33 27.28 2.88
N ILE A 854 25.37 28.40 2.16
CA ILE A 854 26.04 28.46 0.85
C ILE A 854 27.51 27.98 1.00
N ASP A 855 28.19 28.44 2.05
CA ASP A 855 29.56 28.01 2.37
C ASP A 855 29.67 26.50 2.67
N GLU A 856 28.68 25.93 3.36
CA GLU A 856 28.61 24.49 3.61
C GLU A 856 28.38 23.71 2.31
N ILE A 857 27.48 24.18 1.42
CA ILE A 857 27.26 23.56 0.11
C ILE A 857 28.52 23.63 -0.74
N ASP A 858 29.22 24.77 -0.78
CA ASP A 858 30.46 24.91 -1.53
C ASP A 858 31.57 24.01 -0.96
N THR A 859 31.63 23.87 0.37
CA THR A 859 32.53 22.92 1.04
C THR A 859 32.19 21.47 0.67
N LEU A 860 30.90 21.10 0.73
CA LEU A 860 30.43 19.77 0.36
C LEU A 860 30.69 19.46 -1.12
N ARG A 861 30.41 20.41 -2.01
CA ARG A 861 30.70 20.31 -3.44
C ARG A 861 32.20 20.11 -3.68
N SER A 862 33.05 20.89 -3.02
CA SER A 862 34.51 20.77 -3.15
C SER A 862 35.01 19.38 -2.70
N ASN A 863 34.53 18.92 -1.54
CA ASN A 863 34.85 17.59 -1.02
C ASN A 863 34.32 16.47 -1.93
N PHE A 864 33.11 16.63 -2.47
CA PHE A 864 32.49 15.67 -3.38
C PHE A 864 33.26 15.55 -4.70
N ILE A 865 33.64 16.69 -5.29
CA ILE A 865 34.45 16.72 -6.52
C ILE A 865 35.81 16.05 -6.27
N MET A 866 36.44 16.31 -5.12
CA MET A 866 37.70 15.66 -4.76
C MET A 866 37.54 14.14 -4.63
N ASP A 867 36.50 13.67 -3.91
CA ASP A 867 36.21 12.23 -3.77
C ASP A 867 35.97 11.54 -5.12
N CYS A 868 35.18 12.17 -6.00
CA CYS A 868 34.91 11.62 -7.33
C CYS A 868 36.17 11.61 -8.20
N SER A 869 36.97 12.68 -8.17
CA SER A 869 38.23 12.77 -8.92
C SER A 869 39.24 11.71 -8.48
N LEU A 870 39.39 11.48 -7.17
CA LEU A 870 40.26 10.44 -6.64
C LEU A 870 39.79 9.04 -7.05
N ALA A 871 38.48 8.78 -7.01
CA ALA A 871 37.92 7.51 -7.46
C ALA A 871 38.09 7.31 -8.98
N GLU A 872 37.91 8.34 -9.80
CA GLU A 872 38.15 8.30 -11.25
C GLU A 872 39.63 8.02 -11.57
N GLN A 873 40.56 8.70 -10.88
CA GLN A 873 42.00 8.47 -11.03
C GLN A 873 42.37 7.04 -10.64
N PHE A 874 41.86 6.55 -9.51
CA PHE A 874 42.08 5.18 -9.06
C PHE A 874 41.54 4.15 -10.07
N ASN A 875 40.32 4.35 -10.58
CA ASN A 875 39.71 3.45 -11.57
C ASN A 875 40.52 3.43 -12.87
N LYS A 876 41.01 4.59 -13.32
CA LYS A 876 41.87 4.69 -14.51
C LYS A 876 43.21 3.97 -14.29
N ALA A 877 43.82 4.18 -13.13
CA ALA A 877 45.07 3.52 -12.73
C ALA A 877 44.90 1.99 -12.67
N LYS A 878 43.80 1.51 -12.07
CA LYS A 878 43.42 0.10 -12.01
C LYS A 878 43.20 -0.52 -13.40
N SER A 879 42.51 0.21 -14.29
CA SER A 879 42.30 -0.23 -15.67
C SER A 879 43.63 -0.41 -16.41
N LEU A 880 44.54 0.57 -16.32
CA LEU A 880 45.87 0.49 -16.93
C LEU A 880 46.71 -0.66 -16.35
N LYS A 881 46.61 -0.87 -15.03
CA LYS A 881 47.26 -1.99 -14.34
C LYS A 881 46.80 -3.33 -14.92
N ASN A 882 45.48 -3.52 -15.02
CA ASN A 882 44.89 -4.77 -15.52
C ASN A 882 45.20 -5.00 -17.00
N GLU A 883 45.14 -3.96 -17.83
CA GLU A 883 45.49 -4.06 -19.27
C GLU A 883 46.94 -4.53 -19.44
N CYS A 884 47.88 -3.96 -18.70
CA CYS A 884 49.28 -4.38 -18.76
C CYS A 884 49.50 -5.78 -18.17
N GLU A 885 48.73 -6.18 -17.17
CA GLU A 885 48.76 -7.56 -16.65
C GLU A 885 48.30 -8.55 -17.72
N ASP A 886 47.21 -8.26 -18.42
CA ASP A 886 46.68 -9.10 -19.50
C ASP A 886 47.71 -9.24 -20.63
N VAL A 887 48.32 -8.13 -21.06
CA VAL A 887 49.41 -8.13 -22.05
C VAL A 887 50.61 -8.94 -21.57
N SER A 888 50.97 -8.82 -20.29
CA SER A 888 52.12 -9.54 -19.72
C SER A 888 51.87 -11.05 -19.68
N ARG A 889 50.67 -11.47 -19.25
CA ARG A 889 50.27 -12.88 -19.22
C ARG A 889 50.16 -13.48 -20.62
N GLN A 890 49.58 -12.73 -21.56
CA GLN A 890 49.49 -13.14 -22.96
C GLN A 890 50.89 -13.31 -23.57
N THR A 891 51.78 -12.35 -23.36
CA THR A 891 53.17 -12.41 -23.84
C THR A 891 53.90 -13.62 -23.26
N GLN A 892 53.75 -13.88 -21.96
CA GLN A 892 54.35 -15.04 -21.31
C GLN A 892 53.83 -16.36 -21.90
N TRP A 893 52.52 -16.49 -22.07
CA TRP A 893 51.91 -17.67 -22.69
C TRP A 893 52.41 -17.89 -24.12
N GLU A 894 52.55 -16.83 -24.92
CA GLU A 894 53.07 -16.92 -26.29
C GLU A 894 54.54 -17.34 -26.36
N ILE A 895 55.37 -16.85 -25.44
CA ILE A 895 56.77 -17.28 -25.30
C ILE A 895 56.85 -18.77 -24.94
N GLU A 896 56.04 -19.22 -23.97
CA GLU A 896 56.00 -20.62 -23.51
C GLU A 896 55.52 -21.58 -24.60
N ASN A 897 54.56 -21.15 -25.43
CA ASN A 897 54.03 -21.92 -26.57
C ASN A 897 54.81 -21.75 -27.87
N GLN A 898 55.94 -21.04 -27.83
CA GLN A 898 56.85 -20.82 -28.96
C GLN A 898 56.17 -20.25 -30.22
N THR A 899 55.29 -19.26 -30.05
CA THR A 899 54.62 -18.62 -31.19
C THR A 899 55.62 -17.83 -32.05
N ASP A 900 55.27 -17.62 -33.33
CA ASP A 900 56.11 -16.89 -34.29
C ASP A 900 56.18 -15.36 -34.03
N THR A 901 55.46 -14.86 -33.03
CA THR A 901 55.39 -13.44 -32.66
C THR A 901 56.73 -12.91 -32.13
N TYR A 902 57.48 -13.75 -31.39
CA TYR A 902 58.68 -13.34 -30.66
C TYR A 902 59.96 -14.05 -31.17
N ASN A 903 61.10 -13.38 -31.04
CA ASN A 903 62.42 -13.94 -31.28
C ASN A 903 62.96 -14.62 -30.02
N LEU A 904 62.71 -15.92 -29.90
CA LEU A 904 63.13 -16.74 -28.77
C LEU A 904 64.66 -16.92 -28.64
N GLN A 905 65.44 -16.50 -29.63
CA GLN A 905 66.91 -16.49 -29.57
C GLN A 905 67.48 -15.13 -29.14
N SER A 906 66.62 -14.16 -28.82
CA SER A 906 67.07 -12.82 -28.39
C SER A 906 67.84 -12.91 -27.07
N PRO A 907 69.01 -12.24 -26.93
CA PRO A 907 69.75 -12.19 -25.68
C PRO A 907 68.98 -11.49 -24.54
N HIS A 908 67.89 -10.78 -24.88
CA HIS A 908 67.05 -10.07 -23.93
C HIS A 908 65.94 -10.96 -23.32
N LEU A 909 65.69 -12.16 -23.86
CA LEU A 909 64.54 -13.00 -23.48
C LEU A 909 64.45 -13.26 -21.98
N ASN A 910 65.54 -13.71 -21.35
CA ASN A 910 65.55 -14.01 -19.90
C ASN A 910 65.22 -12.78 -19.04
N ASN A 911 65.75 -11.62 -19.42
CA ASN A 911 65.47 -10.37 -18.71
C ASN A 911 64.02 -9.94 -18.89
N THR A 912 63.47 -10.08 -20.10
CA THR A 912 62.05 -9.81 -20.38
C THR A 912 61.15 -10.71 -19.55
N THR A 913 61.40 -12.03 -19.50
CA THR A 913 60.62 -12.97 -18.69
C THR A 913 60.65 -12.61 -17.21
N ASN A 914 61.80 -12.19 -16.66
CA ASN A 914 61.89 -11.76 -15.27
C ASN A 914 61.04 -10.51 -15.01
N ILE A 915 61.12 -9.49 -15.87
CA ILE A 915 60.32 -8.25 -15.74
C ILE A 915 58.82 -8.54 -15.84
N LEU A 916 58.41 -9.43 -16.74
CA LEU A 916 57.00 -9.85 -16.84
C LEU A 916 56.52 -10.53 -15.55
N ASN A 917 57.32 -11.45 -15.00
CA ASN A 917 56.99 -12.13 -13.75
C ASN A 917 56.93 -11.16 -12.57
N GLU A 918 57.87 -10.22 -12.46
CA GLU A 918 57.87 -9.16 -11.44
C GLU A 918 56.62 -8.28 -11.54
N TYR A 919 56.24 -7.88 -12.76
CA TYR A 919 55.03 -7.09 -12.98
C TYR A 919 53.77 -7.87 -12.62
N ILE A 920 53.64 -9.13 -13.07
CA ILE A 920 52.48 -9.99 -12.77
C ILE A 920 52.36 -10.24 -11.26
N ALA A 921 53.48 -10.52 -10.59
CA ALA A 921 53.50 -10.72 -9.15
C ALA A 921 53.03 -9.45 -8.42
N TRP A 922 53.61 -8.30 -8.78
CA TRP A 922 53.19 -7.01 -8.23
C TRP A 922 51.73 -6.69 -8.55
N SER A 923 51.27 -6.90 -9.78
CA SER A 923 49.90 -6.54 -10.18
C SER A 923 48.85 -7.44 -9.53
N SER A 924 49.20 -8.69 -9.22
CA SER A 924 48.36 -9.66 -8.52
C SER A 924 48.18 -9.35 -7.04
N GLU A 925 49.05 -8.54 -6.44
CA GLU A 925 48.90 -8.09 -5.05
C GLU A 925 47.69 -7.13 -4.90
N PRO A 926 46.99 -7.15 -3.76
CA PRO A 926 45.92 -6.20 -3.48
C PRO A 926 46.49 -4.79 -3.24
N HIS A 927 46.13 -3.85 -4.12
CA HIS A 927 46.53 -2.44 -4.03
C HIS A 927 45.36 -1.57 -3.53
N GLU A 928 45.51 -0.93 -2.38
CA GLU A 928 44.49 -0.05 -1.79
C GLU A 928 44.50 1.37 -2.38
N THR A 929 45.70 1.82 -2.77
CA THR A 929 45.95 3.06 -3.48
C THR A 929 46.75 2.76 -4.73
N LEU A 930 46.41 3.43 -5.82
CA LEU A 930 47.12 3.29 -7.09
C LEU A 930 47.53 4.67 -7.56
N ASP A 931 48.84 4.90 -7.62
CA ASP A 931 49.39 6.07 -8.28
C ASP A 931 49.47 5.81 -9.78
N ILE A 932 48.78 6.65 -10.55
CA ILE A 932 48.73 6.53 -12.01
C ILE A 932 50.12 6.72 -12.63
N ASP A 933 50.98 7.56 -12.04
CA ASP A 933 52.31 7.83 -12.57
C ASP A 933 53.27 6.66 -12.28
N GLU A 934 53.16 6.02 -11.12
CA GLU A 934 53.86 4.77 -10.82
C GLU A 934 53.46 3.66 -11.80
N ILE A 935 52.16 3.48 -12.05
CA ILE A 935 51.66 2.47 -13.00
C ILE A 935 52.18 2.75 -14.41
N LYS A 936 52.10 4.01 -14.88
CA LYS A 936 52.65 4.38 -16.19
C LYS A 936 54.15 4.10 -16.29
N SER A 937 54.90 4.34 -15.22
CA SER A 937 56.33 4.01 -15.16
C SER A 937 56.57 2.49 -15.29
N LYS A 938 55.81 1.67 -14.55
CA LYS A 938 55.91 0.20 -14.65
C LYS A 938 55.49 -0.32 -16.03
N ILE A 939 54.43 0.22 -16.63
CA ILE A 939 53.99 -0.11 -18.00
C ILE A 939 55.11 0.22 -19.00
N ARG A 940 55.78 1.37 -18.84
CA ARG A 940 56.92 1.75 -19.69
C ARG A 940 58.07 0.75 -19.57
N ILE A 941 58.37 0.25 -18.37
CA ILE A 941 59.39 -0.78 -18.15
C ILE A 941 59.03 -2.07 -18.88
N VAL A 942 57.78 -2.56 -18.72
CA VAL A 942 57.29 -3.76 -19.41
C VAL A 942 57.35 -3.59 -20.93
N ARG A 943 56.87 -2.45 -21.45
CA ARG A 943 56.88 -2.15 -22.88
C ARG A 943 58.30 -2.15 -23.45
N LEU A 944 59.26 -1.54 -22.74
CA LEU A 944 60.68 -1.54 -23.14
C LEU A 944 61.33 -2.92 -23.07
N ALA A 945 60.86 -3.79 -22.17
CA ALA A 945 61.34 -5.16 -22.07
C ALA A 945 60.83 -6.07 -23.20
N ILE A 946 59.59 -5.88 -23.66
CA ILE A 946 58.99 -6.67 -24.75
C ILE A 946 59.55 -6.26 -26.13
N MET A 947 59.79 -4.97 -26.34
CA MET A 947 60.22 -4.42 -27.64
C MET A 947 61.42 -5.14 -28.31
N PRO A 948 62.54 -5.47 -27.63
CA PRO A 948 63.70 -6.12 -28.25
C PRO A 948 63.52 -7.62 -28.53
N ILE A 949 62.42 -8.24 -28.09
CA ILE A 949 62.11 -9.64 -28.36
C ILE A 949 61.01 -9.82 -29.41
N LEU A 950 60.32 -8.75 -29.84
CA LEU A 950 59.35 -8.82 -30.94
C LEU A 950 60.06 -9.01 -32.28
N ARG A 951 59.55 -9.91 -33.15
CA ARG A 951 60.06 -10.05 -34.52
C ARG A 951 59.80 -8.80 -35.37
N ARG A 952 58.68 -8.12 -35.12
CA ARG A 952 58.31 -6.84 -35.73
C ARG A 952 58.12 -5.79 -34.63
N PRO A 953 59.09 -4.88 -34.43
CA PRO A 953 59.00 -3.87 -33.38
C PRO A 953 57.78 -2.92 -33.50
N SER A 954 57.18 -2.81 -34.69
CA SER A 954 55.94 -2.05 -34.93
C SER A 954 54.74 -2.59 -34.14
N ASP A 955 54.72 -3.89 -33.86
CA ASP A 955 53.57 -4.60 -33.30
C ASP A 955 53.41 -4.31 -31.80
N ILE A 956 54.39 -3.64 -31.18
CA ILE A 956 54.33 -3.21 -29.77
C ILE A 956 53.15 -2.27 -29.50
N ASN A 957 52.72 -1.51 -30.51
CA ASN A 957 51.58 -0.58 -30.37
C ASN A 957 50.24 -1.30 -30.43
N ASP A 958 50.18 -2.45 -31.11
CA ASP A 958 48.98 -3.27 -31.21
C ASP A 958 48.74 -4.08 -29.94
N LEU A 959 49.82 -4.45 -29.23
CA LEU A 959 49.77 -5.13 -27.93
C LEU A 959 49.18 -4.24 -26.83
N PHE A 960 49.52 -2.95 -26.82
CA PHE A 960 48.99 -1.96 -25.87
C PHE A 960 48.03 -1.02 -26.61
N GLN A 961 46.85 -1.52 -27.00
CA GLN A 961 45.90 -0.79 -27.83
C GLN A 961 45.70 0.67 -27.35
N GLY A 962 46.21 1.64 -28.11
CA GLY A 962 45.74 3.03 -28.07
C GLY A 962 46.34 4.00 -27.04
N ASN A 963 47.41 3.68 -26.30
CA ASN A 963 48.06 4.66 -25.42
C ASN A 963 49.27 5.34 -26.08
N ASN A 964 48.98 6.30 -26.95
CA ASN A 964 49.94 7.27 -27.50
C ASN A 964 50.09 8.55 -26.66
N ASN A 965 49.66 8.55 -25.39
CA ASN A 965 49.88 9.67 -24.45
C ASN A 965 50.21 9.19 -23.03
#